data_AF-A0A3D3W504-F1
#
_entry.id   AF-A0A3D3W504-F1
#
_cell.length_a   1.000
_cell.length_b   1.000
_cell.length_c   1.000
_cell.angle_alpha   90.00
_cell.angle_beta   90.00
_cell.angle_gamma   90.00
#
_symmetry.space_group_name_H-M   'P 1'
#
loop_
_entity.id
_entity.type
_entity.pdbx_description
1 polymer ?
#
loop_
_entity_poly.entity_id
_entity_poly.type
_entity_poly.pdbx_seq_one_letter_code
_entity_poly.pdbx_strand_id
1 'polypeptide(L)'
;MDLHVGEYRPAGYQGNVIDLNGTRSGSIYQPVLVQNGFLYTVKFLAAGKWAAGDVRPRLLTVRLGKQKSVISISKPADWSPANPGWRWYTADLLAEGTQSALRFSSETSRTPDGPMIAAVSLYAPLGPPGPLSGVRVPLPPDLEKYIASRERAIALGKALFWDMQVGSDGRTACATCHWHAGSDMRLKNSVHPGAPGSNFGPQNPQSASLFVAAVGKYRGVNSVLKPDDFPFHKVLQPLAPADRLGQRSKGNPVIRDTREVAGSQGVLSEDFIAFLRGRVTDIGKPNLHPVFSSHGVNVRQVTARNTPTTINAVFLDRLFWDGRANRYFNGVNPFGDLDPDARVYSAAADGSMNRVAVRIDNAALASQATGPVISPVEMSWDGRRFSELARKLLPLRPLALQRVSSDDSVLGCFCDASGYGLCGKKTSYSQLIREAFRPEWWSGKRLTPEGFTHMEANFSLYWGLAIMMYESTLVSDRAPYDRWAMGDKSALSPLAKEGLKIFMNEGRCINCHSGPEFAGATVSRLRQEQSGEAGVERMLMSTGPAFYDSGFYNIGVRPTLEDIGIGASHPLFGPLSYTRQEQNGRNPEPKVDVPRDHRVSVNGAFKTPSLRNVALTGPYMHNGGMKSLREVVEFYVRGGDFPDVNRQDLHPDIRPIEGMYGNEFKVDALVEFLEHLTDERVECQKAPFDHPELVIPNGHGEFCRDAALDQLLVIPANGRSGGARLWTFEQTLERGMQWRAVSDRGHDAGYDGEPVNDIPPAEMIPDYPVKKPAEVTPKPPQDAAVSLPVYWQD
;
A
#
# COMPACT_ATOMS: atom_id res chain seq x y z
N MET A 1 -32.71 -11.07 15.82
CA MET A 1 -34.17 -10.88 15.94
C MET A 1 -34.78 -11.65 14.78
N ASP A 2 -35.23 -12.87 15.02
CA ASP A 2 -35.86 -13.66 13.96
C ASP A 2 -37.32 -13.23 13.83
N LEU A 3 -37.64 -12.78 12.63
CA LEU A 3 -38.96 -12.28 12.29
C LEU A 3 -39.85 -13.50 12.02
N HIS A 4 -40.97 -13.63 12.75
CA HIS A 4 -41.91 -14.73 12.53
C HIS A 4 -42.70 -14.47 11.24
N VAL A 5 -42.36 -15.22 10.20
CA VAL A 5 -42.95 -15.17 8.86
C VAL A 5 -44.09 -16.19 8.82
N GLY A 6 -45.33 -15.77 8.50
CA GLY A 6 -46.52 -16.64 8.45
C GLY A 6 -46.39 -17.74 7.38
N GLU A 7 -47.05 -18.89 7.57
CA GLU A 7 -46.81 -20.09 6.77
C GLU A 7 -47.49 -20.10 5.39
N TYR A 8 -46.73 -19.81 4.34
CA TYR A 8 -46.92 -20.42 3.02
C TYR A 8 -45.70 -21.33 2.77
N ARG A 9 -45.89 -22.60 2.39
CA ARG A 9 -44.78 -23.55 2.16
C ARG A 9 -44.72 -23.93 0.68
N PRO A 10 -44.05 -23.14 -0.19
CA PRO A 10 -43.87 -23.51 -1.57
C PRO A 10 -42.97 -24.74 -1.68
N ALA A 11 -43.16 -25.55 -2.71
CA ALA A 11 -42.35 -26.72 -2.96
C ALA A 11 -40.86 -26.31 -3.14
N GLY A 12 -39.97 -26.96 -2.38
CA GLY A 12 -38.51 -26.77 -2.48
C GLY A 12 -37.88 -25.83 -1.44
N TYR A 13 -38.64 -25.03 -0.68
CA TYR A 13 -38.07 -24.17 0.39
C TYR A 13 -38.59 -24.59 1.77
N GLN A 14 -37.69 -24.88 2.71
CA GLN A 14 -38.02 -25.40 4.05
C GLN A 14 -38.17 -24.31 5.13
N GLY A 15 -37.95 -23.03 4.79
CA GLY A 15 -38.14 -21.91 5.73
C GLY A 15 -39.52 -21.29 5.65
N ASN A 16 -39.83 -20.40 6.59
CA ASN A 16 -41.08 -19.63 6.59
C ASN A 16 -41.09 -18.61 5.43
N VAL A 17 -42.18 -18.54 4.65
CA VAL A 17 -42.37 -17.65 3.50
C VAL A 17 -43.64 -16.82 3.64
N ILE A 18 -43.55 -15.50 3.47
CA ILE A 18 -44.73 -14.62 3.38
C ILE A 18 -45.06 -14.29 1.92
N ASP A 19 -46.29 -14.59 1.53
CA ASP A 19 -46.91 -14.09 0.30
C ASP A 19 -47.56 -12.73 0.58
N LEU A 20 -47.04 -11.67 -0.03
CA LEU A 20 -47.48 -10.30 0.24
C LEU A 20 -48.82 -9.95 -0.45
N ASN A 21 -49.35 -10.80 -1.33
CA ASN A 21 -50.59 -10.59 -2.09
C ASN A 21 -51.66 -11.70 -1.91
N GLY A 22 -51.59 -12.50 -0.84
CA GLY A 22 -52.60 -13.51 -0.52
C GLY A 22 -54.01 -12.94 -0.21
N THR A 23 -54.95 -13.80 0.22
CA THR A 23 -56.37 -13.46 0.51
C THR A 23 -56.57 -12.46 1.66
N ARG A 24 -55.50 -12.06 2.35
CA ARG A 24 -55.43 -10.88 3.22
C ARG A 24 -54.18 -10.10 2.83
N SER A 25 -54.27 -8.78 2.68
CA SER A 25 -53.13 -7.90 2.43
C SER A 25 -52.04 -8.16 3.47
N GLY A 26 -50.95 -8.84 3.07
CA GLY A 26 -49.84 -9.16 3.95
C GLY A 26 -48.80 -8.04 3.91
N SER A 27 -48.46 -7.47 5.06
CA SER A 27 -47.21 -6.72 5.19
C SER A 27 -46.45 -7.22 6.40
N ILE A 28 -45.17 -7.53 6.22
CA ILE A 28 -44.26 -7.68 7.35
C ILE A 28 -44.06 -6.30 7.93
N TYR A 29 -44.21 -6.18 9.25
CA TYR A 29 -43.88 -4.98 10.00
C TYR A 29 -43.08 -5.41 11.23
N GLN A 30 -41.91 -4.83 11.41
CA GLN A 30 -41.07 -5.06 12.58
C GLN A 30 -40.50 -3.73 13.07
N PRO A 31 -40.80 -3.30 14.31
CA PRO A 31 -40.10 -2.18 14.92
C PRO A 31 -38.63 -2.58 15.15
N VAL A 32 -37.73 -1.65 14.84
CA VAL A 32 -36.29 -1.83 14.96
C VAL A 32 -35.65 -0.58 15.57
N LEU A 33 -34.68 -0.78 16.46
CA LEU A 33 -33.84 0.32 16.95
C LEU A 33 -32.86 0.70 15.85
N VAL A 34 -32.75 2.00 15.57
CA VAL A 34 -31.88 2.49 14.50
C VAL A 34 -31.07 3.71 14.95
N GLN A 35 -29.96 3.97 14.27
CA GLN A 35 -29.19 5.21 14.44
C GLN A 35 -29.55 6.19 13.33
N ASN A 36 -30.00 7.38 13.72
CA ASN A 36 -30.41 8.42 12.77
C ASN A 36 -29.27 8.79 11.82
N GLY A 37 -29.55 8.80 10.52
CA GLY A 37 -28.59 9.19 9.48
C GLY A 37 -27.61 8.09 9.05
N PHE A 38 -27.85 6.82 9.41
CA PHE A 38 -27.04 5.69 8.97
C PHE A 38 -27.80 4.76 8.01
N LEU A 39 -27.08 4.18 7.05
CA LEU A 39 -27.60 3.26 6.05
C LEU A 39 -27.68 1.83 6.62
N TYR A 40 -28.87 1.24 6.56
CA TYR A 40 -29.10 -0.16 6.94
C TYR A 40 -29.29 -1.00 5.69
N THR A 41 -28.62 -2.15 5.61
CA THR A 41 -28.81 -3.11 4.52
C THR A 41 -29.82 -4.17 4.93
N VAL A 42 -30.93 -4.24 4.21
CA VAL A 42 -31.90 -5.33 4.32
C VAL A 42 -31.57 -6.38 3.27
N LYS A 43 -31.15 -7.57 3.68
CA LYS A 43 -30.98 -8.73 2.78
C LYS A 43 -32.15 -9.67 2.95
N PHE A 44 -32.69 -10.16 1.85
CA PHE A 44 -33.84 -11.05 1.89
C PHE A 44 -33.88 -11.92 0.64
N LEU A 45 -34.47 -13.10 0.78
CA LEU A 45 -34.74 -14.00 -0.33
C LEU A 45 -36.14 -13.66 -0.88
N ALA A 46 -36.26 -13.50 -2.19
CA ALA A 46 -37.55 -13.24 -2.82
C ALA A 46 -37.75 -14.02 -4.11
N ALA A 47 -39.01 -14.29 -4.42
CA ALA A 47 -39.47 -14.88 -5.67
C ALA A 47 -40.82 -14.26 -6.06
N GLY A 48 -41.23 -14.42 -7.30
CA GLY A 48 -42.59 -14.08 -7.71
C GLY A 48 -43.47 -15.33 -7.77
N LYS A 49 -44.76 -15.11 -7.60
CA LYS A 49 -45.82 -16.05 -7.95
C LYS A 49 -46.52 -15.51 -9.20
N TRP A 50 -46.64 -16.34 -10.23
CA TRP A 50 -47.25 -15.98 -11.51
C TRP A 50 -48.33 -16.97 -11.89
N ALA A 51 -49.44 -16.47 -12.44
CA ALA A 51 -50.38 -17.33 -13.15
C ALA A 51 -49.77 -17.87 -14.45
N ALA A 52 -50.38 -18.93 -14.99
CA ALA A 52 -50.06 -19.41 -16.33
C ALA A 52 -50.22 -18.26 -17.35
N GLY A 53 -49.19 -18.04 -18.19
CA GLY A 53 -49.17 -16.97 -19.18
C GLY A 53 -48.83 -15.56 -18.66
N ASP A 54 -48.81 -15.29 -17.35
CA ASP A 54 -48.39 -13.98 -16.83
C ASP A 54 -46.87 -13.86 -16.82
N VAL A 55 -46.34 -12.78 -17.41
CA VAL A 55 -44.91 -12.45 -17.48
C VAL A 55 -44.57 -11.11 -16.82
N ARG A 56 -45.57 -10.40 -16.26
CA ARG A 56 -45.36 -9.08 -15.66
C ARG A 56 -44.46 -9.19 -14.42
N PRO A 57 -43.46 -8.32 -14.25
CA PRO A 57 -42.66 -8.31 -13.03
C PRO A 57 -43.50 -8.07 -11.78
N ARG A 58 -43.07 -8.62 -10.64
CA ARG A 58 -43.67 -8.36 -9.33
C ARG A 58 -42.88 -7.26 -8.64
N LEU A 59 -43.58 -6.23 -8.16
CA LEU A 59 -42.97 -5.12 -7.46
C LEU A 59 -43.10 -5.32 -5.95
N LEU A 60 -41.95 -5.30 -5.29
CA LEU A 60 -41.78 -5.44 -3.85
C LEU A 60 -41.19 -4.17 -3.27
N THR A 61 -41.91 -3.49 -2.40
CA THR A 61 -41.38 -2.35 -1.64
C THR A 61 -40.83 -2.81 -0.30
N VAL A 62 -39.59 -2.45 -0.03
CA VAL A 62 -38.94 -2.54 1.29
C VAL A 62 -38.88 -1.13 1.88
N ARG A 63 -39.35 -0.94 3.11
CA ARG A 63 -39.31 0.35 3.82
C ARG A 63 -38.57 0.24 5.14
N LEU A 64 -37.89 1.31 5.50
CA LEU A 64 -37.36 1.53 6.85
C LEU A 64 -37.81 2.93 7.28
N GLY A 65 -38.91 3.00 8.04
CA GLY A 65 -39.53 4.27 8.38
C GLY A 65 -40.11 4.96 7.13
N LYS A 66 -39.67 6.18 6.82
CA LYS A 66 -40.10 6.92 5.62
C LYS A 66 -39.34 6.52 4.35
N GLN A 67 -38.13 5.97 4.50
CA GLN A 67 -37.33 5.54 3.36
C GLN A 67 -37.90 4.27 2.75
N LYS A 68 -37.87 4.17 1.41
CA LYS A 68 -38.36 3.01 0.67
C LYS A 68 -37.46 2.68 -0.52
N SER A 69 -37.35 1.40 -0.83
CA SER A 69 -36.74 0.87 -2.04
C SER A 69 -37.72 -0.08 -2.71
N VAL A 70 -37.83 0.00 -4.04
CA VAL A 70 -38.73 -0.84 -4.83
C VAL A 70 -37.90 -1.81 -5.66
N ILE A 71 -38.15 -3.10 -5.45
CA ILE A 71 -37.46 -4.20 -6.10
C ILE A 71 -38.41 -4.83 -7.12
N SER A 72 -37.91 -4.98 -8.35
CA SER A 72 -38.62 -5.64 -9.44
C SER A 72 -38.15 -7.09 -9.57
N ILE A 73 -39.08 -8.03 -9.46
CA ILE A 73 -38.83 -9.46 -9.57
C ILE A 73 -39.41 -9.95 -10.90
N SER A 74 -38.55 -10.33 -11.83
CA SER A 74 -38.94 -10.86 -13.14
C SER A 74 -39.18 -12.37 -13.12
N LYS A 75 -40.06 -12.85 -13.99
CA LYS A 75 -40.35 -14.29 -14.12
C LYS A 75 -39.15 -15.03 -14.72
N PRO A 76 -38.61 -16.07 -14.04
CA PRO A 76 -37.63 -16.97 -14.63
C PRO A 76 -38.18 -17.71 -15.86
N ALA A 77 -37.33 -18.07 -16.82
CA ALA A 77 -37.74 -18.80 -18.02
C ALA A 77 -38.24 -20.22 -17.69
N ASP A 78 -37.66 -20.85 -16.68
CA ASP A 78 -37.94 -22.18 -16.15
C ASP A 78 -38.92 -22.17 -14.96
N TRP A 79 -39.63 -21.06 -14.78
CA TRP A 79 -40.51 -20.88 -13.62
C TRP A 79 -41.61 -21.94 -13.58
N SER A 80 -41.80 -22.54 -12.40
CA SER A 80 -42.96 -23.37 -12.08
C SER A 80 -43.31 -23.24 -10.60
N PRO A 81 -44.49 -23.71 -10.15
CA PRO A 81 -44.79 -23.78 -8.72
C PRO A 81 -43.77 -24.57 -7.88
N ALA A 82 -43.08 -25.54 -8.50
CA ALA A 82 -42.01 -26.32 -7.88
C ALA A 82 -40.62 -25.67 -7.99
N ASN A 83 -40.45 -24.74 -8.92
CA ASN A 83 -39.23 -23.95 -9.11
C ASN A 83 -39.60 -22.47 -9.26
N PRO A 84 -39.91 -21.78 -8.15
CA PRO A 84 -40.34 -20.39 -8.19
C PRO A 84 -39.18 -19.41 -8.53
N GLY A 85 -37.93 -19.90 -8.60
CA GLY A 85 -36.75 -19.12 -8.93
C GLY A 85 -36.35 -18.11 -7.85
N TRP A 86 -36.23 -18.57 -6.60
CA TRP A 86 -35.76 -17.78 -5.48
C TRP A 86 -34.40 -17.10 -5.74
N ARG A 87 -34.30 -15.81 -5.43
CA ARG A 87 -33.06 -15.03 -5.54
C ARG A 87 -32.87 -14.15 -4.32
N TRP A 88 -31.60 -13.90 -3.98
CA TRP A 88 -31.25 -12.94 -2.94
C TRP A 88 -31.33 -11.52 -3.48
N TYR A 89 -31.90 -10.63 -2.68
CA TYR A 89 -31.98 -9.20 -2.92
C TYR A 89 -31.46 -8.45 -1.71
N THR A 90 -30.98 -7.23 -1.96
CA THR A 90 -30.60 -6.28 -0.92
C THR A 90 -31.28 -4.93 -1.16
N ALA A 91 -31.60 -4.24 -0.07
CA ALA A 91 -32.10 -2.87 -0.11
C ALA A 91 -31.39 -2.06 0.98
N ASP A 92 -30.69 -1.01 0.57
CA ASP A 92 -30.02 -0.09 1.48
C ASP A 92 -30.96 1.10 1.78
N LEU A 93 -31.25 1.32 3.06
CA LEU A 93 -32.26 2.29 3.51
C LEU A 93 -31.68 3.16 4.63
N LEU A 94 -31.73 4.49 4.46
CA LEU A 94 -31.27 5.43 5.48
C LEU A 94 -32.24 5.45 6.67
N ALA A 95 -31.74 5.26 7.88
CA ALA A 95 -32.57 5.35 9.08
C ALA A 95 -32.85 6.81 9.46
N GLU A 96 -34.11 7.10 9.81
CA GLU A 96 -34.54 8.35 10.41
C GLU A 96 -34.97 8.12 11.86
N GLY A 97 -34.48 8.94 12.79
CA GLY A 97 -34.76 8.83 14.22
C GLY A 97 -33.97 7.73 14.95
N THR A 98 -34.38 7.41 16.18
CA THR A 98 -33.77 6.37 17.03
C THR A 98 -34.55 5.06 17.07
N GLN A 99 -35.78 5.08 16.52
CA GLN A 99 -36.64 3.93 16.31
C GLN A 99 -37.28 4.05 14.93
N SER A 100 -37.35 2.93 14.22
CA SER A 100 -37.95 2.86 12.90
C SER A 100 -38.72 1.55 12.73
N ALA A 101 -39.32 1.36 11.56
CA ALA A 101 -40.07 0.16 11.23
C ALA A 101 -39.62 -0.40 9.88
N LEU A 102 -39.13 -1.65 9.90
CA LEU A 102 -38.88 -2.42 8.69
C LEU A 102 -40.20 -2.96 8.17
N ARG A 103 -40.55 -2.62 6.93
CA ARG A 103 -41.79 -3.06 6.29
C ARG A 103 -41.57 -3.61 4.88
N PHE A 104 -42.18 -4.75 4.59
CA PHE A 104 -42.32 -5.26 3.22
C PHE A 104 -43.77 -5.15 2.76
N SER A 105 -43.98 -4.72 1.52
CA SER A 105 -45.31 -4.67 0.91
C SER A 105 -45.22 -4.87 -0.59
N SER A 106 -46.21 -5.52 -1.20
CA SER A 106 -46.31 -5.47 -2.66
C SER A 106 -46.90 -4.15 -3.14
N GLU A 107 -46.42 -3.66 -4.28
CA GLU A 107 -47.07 -2.59 -5.04
C GLU A 107 -47.97 -3.17 -6.15
N THR A 108 -48.07 -4.50 -6.24
CA THR A 108 -48.89 -5.22 -7.23
C THR A 108 -50.26 -5.47 -6.62
N SER A 109 -51.14 -4.47 -6.61
CA SER A 109 -52.42 -4.55 -5.90
C SER A 109 -53.44 -5.49 -6.58
N ARG A 110 -54.21 -6.25 -5.78
CA ARG A 110 -55.43 -7.00 -6.17
C ARG A 110 -55.25 -8.22 -7.10
N THR A 111 -54.06 -8.82 -7.16
CA THR A 111 -53.86 -10.13 -7.82
C THR A 111 -53.50 -11.20 -6.77
N PRO A 112 -54.10 -12.41 -6.79
CA PRO A 112 -53.74 -13.53 -5.89
C PRO A 112 -52.29 -14.05 -6.05
N ASP A 113 -51.55 -13.44 -6.97
CA ASP A 113 -50.21 -13.79 -7.43
C ASP A 113 -49.27 -12.60 -7.17
N GLY A 114 -48.42 -12.70 -6.15
CA GLY A 114 -47.53 -11.62 -5.70
C GLY A 114 -46.09 -12.01 -5.45
N PRO A 115 -45.26 -11.05 -5.01
CA PRO A 115 -43.93 -11.34 -4.51
C PRO A 115 -44.02 -12.13 -3.19
N MET A 116 -43.22 -13.18 -3.09
CA MET A 116 -43.00 -13.97 -1.90
C MET A 116 -41.64 -13.60 -1.31
N ILE A 117 -41.53 -13.57 0.02
CA ILE A 117 -40.30 -13.23 0.72
C ILE A 117 -39.96 -14.23 1.84
N ALA A 118 -38.67 -14.44 2.06
CA ALA A 118 -38.12 -15.31 3.10
C ALA A 118 -36.74 -14.81 3.55
N ALA A 119 -36.20 -15.41 4.62
CA ALA A 119 -34.84 -15.19 5.14
C ALA A 119 -34.42 -13.70 5.21
N VAL A 120 -35.27 -12.87 5.81
CA VAL A 120 -35.02 -11.44 5.98
C VAL A 120 -33.97 -11.22 7.07
N SER A 121 -32.92 -10.49 6.76
CA SER A 121 -31.89 -10.02 7.68
C SER A 121 -31.75 -8.51 7.55
N LEU A 122 -31.77 -7.81 8.69
CA LEU A 122 -31.46 -6.38 8.77
C LEU A 122 -30.06 -6.26 9.35
N TYR A 123 -29.11 -5.81 8.54
CA TYR A 123 -27.76 -5.52 9.00
C TYR A 123 -27.71 -4.08 9.50
N ALA A 124 -27.26 -3.93 10.74
CA ALA A 124 -26.94 -2.62 11.28
C ALA A 124 -25.82 -1.98 10.42
N PRO A 125 -25.79 -0.65 10.30
CA PRO A 125 -24.65 0.04 9.73
C PRO A 125 -23.39 -0.41 10.46
N LEU A 126 -22.29 -0.53 9.73
CA LEU A 126 -20.99 -0.48 10.37
C LEU A 126 -20.98 0.81 11.20
N GLY A 127 -20.77 0.68 12.51
CA GLY A 127 -20.54 1.86 13.33
C GLY A 127 -19.35 2.64 12.78
N PRO A 128 -19.24 3.95 13.06
CA PRO A 128 -18.02 4.67 12.76
C PRO A 128 -16.84 3.92 13.40
N PRO A 129 -15.69 3.81 12.73
CA PRO A 129 -14.51 3.17 13.29
C PRO A 129 -14.16 3.62 14.72
N GLY A 130 -13.61 2.69 15.50
CA GLY A 130 -13.02 3.05 16.80
C GLY A 130 -11.73 3.87 16.65
N PRO A 131 -11.17 4.37 17.76
CA PRO A 131 -9.85 5.00 17.75
C PRO A 131 -8.75 3.96 17.48
N LEU A 132 -7.65 4.36 16.83
CA LEU A 132 -6.54 3.45 16.54
C LEU A 132 -5.85 2.94 17.81
N SER A 133 -5.88 3.71 18.89
CA SER A 133 -5.35 3.31 20.20
C SER A 133 -6.04 2.05 20.77
N GLY A 134 -7.22 1.68 20.26
CA GLY A 134 -7.90 0.43 20.57
C GLY A 134 -7.36 -0.81 19.83
N VAL A 135 -6.48 -0.63 18.84
CA VAL A 135 -5.87 -1.71 18.07
C VAL A 135 -4.44 -1.94 18.55
N ARG A 136 -4.15 -3.19 18.96
CA ARG A 136 -2.78 -3.56 19.35
C ARG A 136 -1.88 -3.59 18.13
N VAL A 137 -0.69 -3.00 18.24
CA VAL A 137 0.39 -3.14 17.24
C VAL A 137 0.70 -4.62 17.04
N PRO A 138 0.50 -5.18 15.83
CA PRO A 138 0.67 -6.60 15.60
C PRO A 138 2.15 -6.88 15.33
N LEU A 139 2.84 -7.51 16.28
CA LEU A 139 4.23 -7.98 16.13
C LEU A 139 4.29 -9.50 15.94
N PRO A 140 5.39 -10.06 15.40
CA PRO A 140 5.59 -11.50 15.31
C PRO A 140 5.47 -12.18 16.69
N PRO A 141 4.74 -13.31 16.81
CA PRO A 141 4.54 -13.98 18.08
C PRO A 141 5.82 -14.63 18.64
N ASP A 142 6.76 -15.02 17.78
CA ASP A 142 8.01 -15.68 18.16
C ASP A 142 9.26 -14.82 17.99
N LEU A 143 9.06 -13.49 18.01
CA LEU A 143 10.13 -12.49 17.83
C LEU A 143 11.32 -12.68 18.79
N GLU A 144 11.08 -13.17 20.00
CA GLU A 144 12.09 -13.38 21.05
C GLU A 144 13.14 -14.45 20.69
N LYS A 145 12.87 -15.30 19.69
CA LYS A 145 13.85 -16.23 19.11
C LYS A 145 14.96 -15.49 18.36
N TYR A 146 14.67 -14.30 17.84
CA TYR A 146 15.60 -13.54 17.01
C TYR A 146 16.15 -12.33 17.75
N ILE A 147 15.26 -11.57 18.40
CA ILE A 147 15.59 -10.31 19.07
C ILE A 147 15.85 -10.56 20.55
N ALA A 148 17.01 -10.11 21.03
CA ALA A 148 17.40 -10.10 22.43
C ALA A 148 16.98 -8.79 23.14
N SER A 149 16.98 -7.67 22.41
CA SER A 149 16.55 -6.37 22.94
C SER A 149 15.78 -5.57 21.90
N ARG A 150 14.49 -5.32 22.18
CA ARG A 150 13.62 -4.53 21.30
C ARG A 150 14.08 -3.08 21.18
N GLU A 151 14.52 -2.48 22.27
CA GLU A 151 15.04 -1.10 22.29
C GLU A 151 16.24 -0.96 21.34
N ARG A 152 17.17 -1.92 21.37
CA ARG A 152 18.36 -1.91 20.52
C ARG A 152 18.03 -2.23 19.07
N ALA A 153 17.06 -3.11 18.82
CA ALA A 153 16.54 -3.34 17.47
C ALA A 153 15.87 -2.09 16.88
N ILE A 154 15.10 -1.33 17.68
CA ILE A 154 14.50 -0.05 17.28
C ILE A 154 15.58 0.99 16.98
N ALA A 155 16.60 1.12 17.83
CA ALA A 155 17.71 2.04 17.61
C ALA A 155 18.50 1.69 16.32
N LEU A 156 18.80 0.41 16.12
CA LEU A 156 19.43 -0.08 14.89
C LEU A 156 18.54 0.20 13.67
N GLY A 157 17.24 -0.06 13.76
CA GLY A 157 16.27 0.17 12.70
C GLY A 157 16.18 1.62 12.30
N LYS A 158 16.06 2.54 13.27
CA LYS A 158 16.05 3.99 13.03
C LYS A 158 17.36 4.44 12.41
N ALA A 159 18.50 3.96 12.90
CA ALA A 159 19.79 4.29 12.31
C ALA A 159 19.90 3.80 10.85
N LEU A 160 19.53 2.56 10.54
CA LEU A 160 19.60 2.01 9.17
C LEU A 160 18.60 2.69 8.21
N PHE A 161 17.38 2.98 8.67
CA PHE A 161 16.34 3.61 7.85
C PHE A 161 16.76 5.00 7.35
N TRP A 162 17.47 5.75 8.19
CA TRP A 162 17.87 7.13 7.92
C TRP A 162 19.29 7.28 7.37
N ASP A 163 20.14 6.24 7.39
CA ASP A 163 21.55 6.42 7.01
C ASP A 163 21.78 6.47 5.50
N MET A 164 22.12 7.66 4.98
CA MET A 164 22.55 7.88 3.60
C MET A 164 23.74 7.01 3.17
N GLN A 165 24.57 6.52 4.10
CA GLN A 165 25.69 5.62 3.79
C GLN A 165 25.25 4.23 3.30
N VAL A 166 23.98 3.85 3.50
CA VAL A 166 23.45 2.56 3.05
C VAL A 166 23.49 2.47 1.53
N GLY A 167 22.96 3.48 0.84
CA GLY A 167 22.87 3.48 -0.63
C GLY A 167 24.24 3.35 -1.32
N SER A 168 24.25 2.82 -2.53
CA SER A 168 25.48 2.67 -3.32
C SER A 168 26.16 4.01 -3.60
N ASP A 169 25.38 5.08 -3.70
CA ASP A 169 25.87 6.44 -3.95
C ASP A 169 26.33 7.20 -2.69
N GLY A 170 26.16 6.62 -1.49
CA GLY A 170 26.42 7.31 -0.22
C GLY A 170 25.49 8.49 0.03
N ARG A 171 24.31 8.51 -0.61
CA ARG A 171 23.31 9.57 -0.52
C ARG A 171 21.90 9.04 -0.27
N THR A 172 21.59 7.86 -0.78
CA THR A 172 20.23 7.30 -0.78
C THR A 172 20.00 6.42 0.44
N ALA A 173 18.85 6.59 1.10
CA ALA A 173 18.41 5.85 2.29
C ALA A 173 16.92 5.50 2.14
N CYS A 174 16.35 4.64 3.00
CA CYS A 174 14.89 4.46 3.00
C CYS A 174 14.18 5.82 3.20
N ALA A 175 14.69 6.63 4.12
CA ALA A 175 14.17 7.95 4.40
C ALA A 175 14.18 8.92 3.20
N THR A 176 15.03 8.75 2.17
CA THR A 176 15.05 9.68 1.03
C THR A 176 13.76 9.68 0.21
N CYS A 177 12.99 8.59 0.30
CA CYS A 177 11.66 8.46 -0.30
C CYS A 177 10.52 8.56 0.74
N HIS A 178 10.84 8.58 2.05
CA HIS A 178 9.85 8.43 3.13
C HIS A 178 9.96 9.51 4.22
N TRP A 179 10.58 10.65 3.93
CA TRP A 179 10.84 11.71 4.90
C TRP A 179 9.61 12.59 5.21
N HIS A 180 8.66 12.74 4.28
CA HIS A 180 7.51 13.62 4.47
C HIS A 180 6.28 12.83 4.95
N ALA A 181 6.04 12.80 6.26
CA ALA A 181 4.98 11.98 6.85
C ALA A 181 5.03 10.50 6.37
N GLY A 182 6.24 9.97 6.19
CA GLY A 182 6.46 8.62 5.66
C GLY A 182 6.40 8.50 4.14
N SER A 183 6.26 9.59 3.37
CA SER A 183 6.08 9.61 1.91
C SER A 183 7.04 10.58 1.19
N ASP A 184 6.90 10.74 -0.14
CA ASP A 184 7.70 11.63 -0.98
C ASP A 184 6.84 12.70 -1.66
N MET A 185 7.16 13.97 -1.42
CA MET A 185 6.47 15.12 -2.03
C MET A 185 7.33 15.88 -3.04
N ARG A 186 8.46 15.32 -3.49
CA ARG A 186 9.36 16.00 -4.44
C ARG A 186 8.66 16.31 -5.76
N LEU A 187 8.85 17.54 -6.24
CA LEU A 187 8.26 18.02 -7.51
C LEU A 187 9.18 17.84 -8.71
N LYS A 188 10.50 17.85 -8.49
CA LYS A 188 11.48 17.84 -9.57
C LYS A 188 12.07 16.45 -9.74
N ASN A 189 12.21 16.02 -10.99
CA ASN A 189 12.69 14.69 -11.38
C ASN A 189 11.90 13.57 -10.67
N SER A 190 10.58 13.72 -10.53
CA SER A 190 9.73 12.76 -9.83
C SER A 190 8.74 12.06 -10.76
N VAL A 191 8.99 12.06 -12.08
CA VAL A 191 8.07 11.47 -13.07
C VAL A 191 8.72 10.30 -13.80
N HIS A 192 8.03 9.16 -13.83
CA HIS A 192 8.36 7.96 -14.62
C HIS A 192 7.45 7.89 -15.87
N PRO A 193 7.93 7.40 -17.04
CA PRO A 193 7.14 7.33 -18.28
C PRO A 193 5.83 6.55 -18.15
N GLY A 194 5.77 5.56 -17.25
CA GLY A 194 4.57 4.79 -16.94
C GLY A 194 4.72 3.30 -17.23
N ALA A 195 3.64 2.70 -17.74
CA ALA A 195 3.45 1.27 -18.01
C ALA A 195 4.68 0.56 -18.62
N PRO A 196 5.01 -0.70 -18.23
CA PRO A 196 4.36 -1.45 -17.17
C PRO A 196 4.72 -0.86 -15.81
N GLY A 197 3.72 -0.65 -14.95
CA GLY A 197 3.96 -0.31 -13.54
C GLY A 197 4.47 -1.49 -12.70
N SER A 198 4.60 -2.68 -13.29
CA SER A 198 5.11 -3.87 -12.59
C SER A 198 6.64 -3.85 -12.49
N ASN A 199 7.14 -4.05 -11.27
CA ASN A 199 8.58 -4.22 -11.00
C ASN A 199 9.18 -5.49 -11.62
N PHE A 200 8.35 -6.40 -12.15
CA PHE A 200 8.80 -7.63 -12.82
C PHE A 200 8.68 -7.52 -14.34
N GLY A 201 8.48 -6.30 -14.85
CA GLY A 201 8.34 -6.05 -16.26
C GLY A 201 6.98 -6.39 -16.86
N PRO A 202 6.88 -6.33 -18.19
CA PRO A 202 5.67 -6.66 -18.93
C PRO A 202 5.20 -8.08 -18.61
N GLN A 203 3.97 -8.22 -18.12
CA GLN A 203 3.37 -9.52 -17.79
C GLN A 203 2.67 -10.17 -19.00
N ASN A 204 2.55 -9.43 -20.12
CA ASN A 204 2.03 -9.90 -21.40
C ASN A 204 2.57 -9.05 -22.58
N PRO A 205 2.51 -9.53 -23.84
CA PRO A 205 3.03 -8.79 -24.99
C PRO A 205 2.42 -7.40 -25.18
N GLN A 206 1.13 -7.23 -24.88
CA GLN A 206 0.45 -5.94 -24.99
C GLN A 206 1.03 -4.90 -24.03
N SER A 207 1.35 -5.30 -22.78
CA SER A 207 2.00 -4.43 -21.80
C SER A 207 3.40 -3.98 -22.22
N ALA A 208 4.12 -4.79 -23.00
CA ALA A 208 5.42 -4.40 -23.55
C ALA A 208 5.29 -3.29 -24.62
N SER A 209 4.29 -3.40 -25.50
CA SER A 209 3.99 -2.34 -26.47
C SER A 209 3.55 -1.03 -25.81
N LEU A 210 2.87 -1.11 -24.66
CA LEU A 210 2.47 0.07 -23.88
C LEU A 210 3.67 0.83 -23.31
N PHE A 211 4.76 0.15 -22.94
CA PHE A 211 5.99 0.81 -22.48
C PHE A 211 6.62 1.68 -23.55
N VAL A 212 6.79 1.15 -24.75
CA VAL A 212 7.33 1.92 -25.88
C VAL A 212 6.47 3.16 -26.15
N ALA A 213 5.14 3.00 -26.09
CA ALA A 213 4.20 4.10 -26.26
C ALA A 213 4.20 5.10 -25.10
N ALA A 214 4.55 4.66 -23.88
CA ALA A 214 4.67 5.51 -22.70
C ALA A 214 5.94 6.36 -22.77
N VAL A 215 7.08 5.74 -23.10
CA VAL A 215 8.37 6.43 -23.32
C VAL A 215 8.25 7.46 -24.42
N GLY A 216 7.58 7.15 -25.54
CA GLY A 216 7.39 8.10 -26.64
C GLY A 216 6.53 9.34 -26.31
N LYS A 217 5.81 9.33 -25.18
CA LYS A 217 5.00 10.46 -24.68
C LYS A 217 5.51 11.04 -23.36
N TYR A 218 6.64 10.53 -22.86
CA TYR A 218 7.21 10.94 -21.59
C TYR A 218 7.67 12.40 -21.68
N ARG A 219 7.29 13.22 -20.69
CA ARG A 219 7.71 14.64 -20.64
C ARG A 219 9.22 14.84 -20.50
N GLY A 220 9.95 13.78 -20.15
CA GLY A 220 11.39 13.78 -19.99
C GLY A 220 11.83 13.87 -18.53
N VAL A 221 13.09 13.47 -18.33
CA VAL A 221 13.78 13.50 -17.04
C VAL A 221 13.94 14.92 -16.52
N ASN A 222 14.13 15.05 -15.20
CA ASN A 222 14.39 16.32 -14.54
C ASN A 222 13.30 17.41 -14.68
N SER A 223 12.14 17.03 -15.21
CA SER A 223 10.96 17.87 -15.27
C SER A 223 10.48 18.25 -13.86
N VAL A 224 9.81 19.40 -13.77
CA VAL A 224 9.21 19.89 -12.52
C VAL A 224 7.70 19.81 -12.67
N LEU A 225 7.04 19.10 -11.75
CA LEU A 225 5.59 19.02 -11.67
C LEU A 225 4.99 20.38 -11.31
N LYS A 226 3.92 20.74 -12.02
CA LYS A 226 3.17 21.99 -11.84
C LYS A 226 1.71 21.70 -11.48
N PRO A 227 0.99 22.65 -10.85
CA PRO A 227 -0.43 22.49 -10.57
C PRO A 227 -1.29 22.05 -11.77
N ASP A 228 -1.01 22.53 -12.98
CA ASP A 228 -1.79 22.23 -14.20
C ASP A 228 -1.48 20.87 -14.84
N ASP A 229 -0.41 20.21 -14.39
CA ASP A 229 -0.09 18.84 -14.80
C ASP A 229 -1.10 17.84 -14.23
N PHE A 230 -1.86 18.23 -13.20
CA PHE A 230 -2.83 17.38 -12.52
C PHE A 230 -4.29 17.66 -12.94
N PRO A 231 -5.17 16.66 -12.83
CA PRO A 231 -4.81 15.24 -12.70
C PRO A 231 -4.11 14.73 -13.97
N PHE A 232 -3.38 13.62 -13.88
CA PHE A 232 -2.74 13.00 -15.06
C PHE A 232 -3.76 12.51 -16.08
N HIS A 233 -4.90 11.99 -15.62
CA HIS A 233 -6.09 11.76 -16.42
C HIS A 233 -7.15 12.83 -16.08
N LYS A 234 -7.34 13.79 -16.99
CA LYS A 234 -8.19 14.97 -16.81
C LYS A 234 -9.41 14.92 -17.72
N VAL A 235 -10.58 15.07 -17.12
CA VAL A 235 -11.87 15.21 -17.79
C VAL A 235 -12.36 16.65 -17.75
N LEU A 236 -13.31 17.02 -18.61
CA LEU A 236 -13.83 18.38 -18.70
C LEU A 236 -14.63 18.81 -17.46
N GLN A 237 -15.41 17.90 -16.89
CA GLN A 237 -16.32 18.14 -15.76
C GLN A 237 -16.04 17.08 -14.67
N PRO A 238 -15.18 17.38 -13.68
CA PRO A 238 -14.73 16.39 -12.68
C PRO A 238 -15.85 15.78 -11.82
N LEU A 239 -16.92 16.54 -11.57
CA LEU A 239 -18.10 16.12 -10.79
C LEU A 239 -19.29 15.65 -11.65
N ALA A 240 -19.06 15.40 -12.94
CA ALA A 240 -20.05 14.77 -13.82
C ALA A 240 -19.73 13.27 -14.00
N PRO A 241 -20.72 12.44 -14.42
CA PRO A 241 -20.46 11.04 -14.73
C PRO A 241 -19.28 10.86 -15.71
N ALA A 242 -18.49 9.79 -15.52
CA ALA A 242 -17.47 9.39 -16.48
C ALA A 242 -18.08 8.78 -17.75
N ASP A 243 -17.29 8.73 -18.83
CA ASP A 243 -17.63 8.05 -20.08
C ASP A 243 -17.96 6.57 -19.83
N ARG A 244 -19.03 6.06 -20.46
CA ARG A 244 -19.38 4.64 -20.41
C ARG A 244 -19.56 4.02 -21.79
N LEU A 245 -19.15 2.78 -21.96
CA LEU A 245 -19.28 2.03 -23.20
C LEU A 245 -20.76 1.88 -23.58
N GLY A 246 -21.13 2.46 -24.72
CA GLY A 246 -22.51 2.55 -25.19
C GLY A 246 -23.28 3.79 -24.72
N GLN A 247 -22.66 4.68 -23.95
CA GLN A 247 -23.21 5.97 -23.53
C GLN A 247 -22.20 7.08 -23.88
N ARG A 248 -22.36 7.74 -25.04
CA ARG A 248 -21.53 8.90 -25.41
C ARG A 248 -21.65 9.98 -24.34
N SER A 249 -20.58 10.20 -23.58
CA SER A 249 -20.16 11.28 -22.67
C SER A 249 -21.13 12.15 -21.89
N LYS A 250 -22.41 12.29 -22.25
CA LYS A 250 -23.30 13.35 -21.76
C LYS A 250 -22.59 14.73 -21.65
N GLY A 251 -21.59 15.01 -22.49
CA GLY A 251 -20.79 16.23 -22.45
C GLY A 251 -19.54 16.27 -21.53
N ASN A 252 -19.01 15.14 -21.02
CA ASN A 252 -17.80 15.08 -20.17
C ASN A 252 -16.60 14.34 -20.81
N PRO A 253 -15.96 14.87 -21.87
CA PRO A 253 -14.83 14.21 -22.53
C PRO A 253 -13.53 14.26 -21.69
N VAL A 254 -12.64 13.29 -21.94
CA VAL A 254 -11.23 13.36 -21.53
C VAL A 254 -10.52 14.45 -22.32
N ILE A 255 -9.91 15.42 -21.63
CA ILE A 255 -9.19 16.54 -22.23
C ILE A 255 -7.67 16.38 -22.17
N ARG A 256 -7.16 15.55 -21.24
CA ARG A 256 -5.74 15.18 -21.16
C ARG A 256 -5.59 13.83 -20.49
N ASP A 257 -4.69 13.00 -20.99
CA ASP A 257 -4.32 11.73 -20.37
C ASP A 257 -2.81 11.52 -20.53
N THR A 258 -2.09 11.63 -19.43
CA THR A 258 -0.68 11.23 -19.36
C THR A 258 -0.60 9.84 -18.74
N ARG A 259 0.22 8.97 -19.33
CA ARG A 259 0.50 7.62 -18.80
C ARG A 259 1.52 7.63 -17.65
N GLU A 260 1.95 8.82 -17.28
CA GLU A 260 3.06 9.04 -16.39
C GLU A 260 2.70 8.65 -14.96
N VAL A 261 3.74 8.40 -14.18
CA VAL A 261 3.63 8.08 -12.76
C VAL A 261 4.49 9.06 -11.99
N ALA A 262 3.95 9.67 -10.93
CA ALA A 262 4.76 10.38 -9.96
C ALA A 262 5.35 9.36 -8.98
N GLY A 263 6.67 9.33 -8.88
CA GLY A 263 7.44 8.40 -8.06
C GLY A 263 8.65 9.08 -7.41
N SER A 264 9.48 8.29 -6.74
CA SER A 264 10.65 8.77 -6.00
C SER A 264 11.94 8.62 -6.80
N GLN A 265 12.86 9.55 -6.59
CA GLN A 265 14.21 9.46 -7.14
C GLN A 265 15.05 8.51 -6.31
N GLY A 266 15.65 7.53 -6.96
CA GLY A 266 16.67 6.68 -6.38
C GLY A 266 18.06 6.98 -6.96
N VAL A 267 18.83 5.95 -7.26
CA VAL A 267 20.23 6.07 -7.71
C VAL A 267 20.39 6.27 -9.22
N LEU A 268 21.60 6.66 -9.62
CA LEU A 268 22.05 6.59 -11.02
C LEU A 268 22.15 5.12 -11.46
N SER A 269 21.92 4.88 -12.75
CA SER A 269 22.07 3.55 -13.36
C SER A 269 23.55 3.17 -13.47
N GLU A 270 24.01 2.25 -12.64
CA GLU A 270 25.37 1.68 -12.68
C GLU A 270 25.35 0.19 -12.34
N ASP A 271 26.33 -0.53 -12.86
CA ASP A 271 26.63 -1.90 -12.47
C ASP A 271 27.53 -1.87 -11.22
N PHE A 272 27.19 -2.62 -10.17
CA PHE A 272 28.04 -2.76 -9.00
C PHE A 272 29.31 -3.58 -9.33
N ILE A 273 30.48 -3.06 -8.93
CA ILE A 273 31.76 -3.77 -9.08
C ILE A 273 32.27 -4.27 -7.73
N ALA A 274 32.37 -3.36 -6.76
CA ALA A 274 32.95 -3.63 -5.45
C ALA A 274 32.60 -2.53 -4.45
N PHE A 275 32.94 -2.71 -3.18
CA PHE A 275 33.01 -1.63 -2.19
C PHE A 275 34.48 -1.39 -1.80
N LEU A 276 34.77 -0.24 -1.21
CA LEU A 276 36.05 0.02 -0.53
C LEU A 276 35.79 0.20 0.96
N ARG A 277 36.59 -0.47 1.78
CA ARG A 277 36.48 -0.35 3.24
C ARG A 277 36.68 1.10 3.68
N GLY A 278 35.79 1.60 4.53
CA GLY A 278 35.84 2.99 5.02
C GLY A 278 35.29 4.02 4.03
N ARG A 279 34.88 3.62 2.82
CA ARG A 279 34.24 4.51 1.85
C ARG A 279 32.72 4.37 1.92
N VAL A 280 32.02 5.49 1.86
CA VAL A 280 30.55 5.55 1.91
C VAL A 280 29.87 5.18 0.58
N THR A 281 30.54 5.48 -0.53
CA THR A 281 30.12 5.16 -1.90
C THR A 281 30.77 3.86 -2.37
N ASP A 282 30.03 3.05 -3.12
CA ASP A 282 30.54 1.85 -3.77
C ASP A 282 31.48 2.18 -4.94
N ILE A 283 32.04 1.16 -5.58
CA ILE A 283 32.67 1.24 -6.91
C ILE A 283 31.71 0.64 -7.92
N GLY A 284 31.36 1.43 -8.93
CA GLY A 284 30.41 1.08 -9.97
C GLY A 284 30.95 1.40 -11.35
N LYS A 285 30.24 0.90 -12.36
CA LYS A 285 30.45 1.24 -13.76
C LYS A 285 29.16 1.83 -14.31
N PRO A 286 29.17 3.08 -14.80
CA PRO A 286 27.99 3.68 -15.44
C PRO A 286 27.48 2.83 -16.60
N ASN A 287 26.17 2.58 -16.60
CA ASN A 287 25.46 1.92 -17.68
C ASN A 287 24.34 2.86 -18.15
N LEU A 288 24.44 3.36 -19.38
CA LEU A 288 23.58 4.44 -19.88
C LEU A 288 22.11 3.96 -19.95
N HIS A 289 21.24 4.56 -19.13
CA HIS A 289 19.84 4.17 -19.07
C HIS A 289 19.05 4.76 -20.26
N PRO A 290 18.23 3.97 -20.98
CA PRO A 290 17.54 4.44 -22.19
C PRO A 290 16.49 5.53 -21.91
N VAL A 291 15.97 5.60 -20.68
CA VAL A 291 14.99 6.62 -20.26
C VAL A 291 15.61 7.66 -19.33
N PHE A 292 16.55 7.24 -18.48
CA PHE A 292 17.07 8.03 -17.36
C PHE A 292 18.48 8.52 -17.68
N SER A 293 18.63 9.10 -18.87
CA SER A 293 19.84 9.74 -19.32
C SER A 293 19.52 11.05 -20.05
N SER A 294 20.49 11.95 -20.07
CA SER A 294 20.42 13.23 -20.77
C SER A 294 21.82 13.62 -21.22
N HIS A 295 21.98 14.15 -22.42
CA HIS A 295 23.28 14.57 -22.96
C HIS A 295 24.39 13.49 -22.88
N GLY A 296 24.00 12.21 -23.07
CA GLY A 296 24.95 11.09 -23.05
C GLY A 296 25.39 10.63 -21.65
N VAL A 297 24.79 11.16 -20.58
CA VAL A 297 25.13 10.79 -19.20
C VAL A 297 23.88 10.38 -18.43
N ASN A 298 24.05 9.56 -17.38
CA ASN A 298 22.95 9.14 -16.53
C ASN A 298 22.45 10.26 -15.62
N VAL A 299 21.15 10.23 -15.35
CA VAL A 299 20.49 11.04 -14.32
C VAL A 299 19.75 10.10 -13.37
N ARG A 300 19.31 10.59 -12.21
CA ARG A 300 18.65 9.74 -11.22
C ARG A 300 17.39 9.12 -11.78
N GLN A 301 17.26 7.81 -11.56
CA GLN A 301 16.10 7.03 -11.94
C GLN A 301 14.90 7.38 -11.04
N VAL A 302 13.69 7.19 -11.57
CA VAL A 302 12.44 7.42 -10.84
C VAL A 302 11.66 6.12 -10.73
N THR A 303 11.09 5.82 -9.56
CA THR A 303 10.27 4.61 -9.36
C THR A 303 8.99 4.63 -10.20
N ALA A 304 8.54 3.45 -10.65
CA ALA A 304 7.34 3.30 -11.48
C ALA A 304 6.02 3.35 -10.71
N ARG A 305 6.06 3.64 -9.40
CA ARG A 305 4.91 3.84 -8.52
C ARG A 305 5.21 4.95 -7.51
N ASN A 306 4.15 5.60 -7.08
CA ASN A 306 4.16 6.58 -6.01
C ASN A 306 4.52 5.93 -4.68
N THR A 307 5.20 6.66 -3.81
CA THR A 307 5.73 6.14 -2.54
C THR A 307 4.67 6.25 -1.44
N PRO A 308 4.16 5.14 -0.88
CA PRO A 308 3.15 5.20 0.18
C PRO A 308 3.77 5.59 1.53
N THR A 309 2.95 6.02 2.48
CA THR A 309 3.40 6.30 3.85
C THR A 309 3.87 5.04 4.59
N THR A 310 4.95 5.15 5.37
CA THR A 310 5.41 4.14 6.33
C THR A 310 4.68 4.22 7.68
N ILE A 311 3.99 5.33 7.97
CA ILE A 311 3.26 5.53 9.22
C ILE A 311 2.04 4.60 9.24
N ASN A 312 1.84 3.91 10.37
CA ASN A 312 0.84 2.85 10.57
C ASN A 312 1.00 1.63 9.63
N ALA A 313 2.09 1.51 8.87
CA ALA A 313 2.28 0.39 7.95
C ALA A 313 2.33 -0.97 8.67
N VAL A 314 2.69 -0.98 9.96
CA VAL A 314 2.70 -2.18 10.83
C VAL A 314 1.35 -2.88 10.91
N PHE A 315 0.23 -2.20 10.69
CA PHE A 315 -1.09 -2.82 10.75
C PHE A 315 -1.48 -3.59 9.47
N LEU A 316 -0.68 -3.49 8.41
CA LEU A 316 -0.95 -4.15 7.13
C LEU A 316 -0.39 -5.57 7.11
N ASP A 317 -1.19 -6.53 6.61
CA ASP A 317 -0.80 -7.93 6.54
C ASP A 317 0.26 -8.18 5.45
N ARG A 318 0.19 -7.42 4.35
CA ARG A 318 1.13 -7.45 3.22
C ARG A 318 1.47 -6.02 2.80
N LEU A 319 2.67 -5.83 2.27
CA LEU A 319 3.19 -4.50 1.92
C LEU A 319 3.58 -4.35 0.45
N PHE A 320 3.93 -3.11 0.09
CA PHE A 320 3.87 -2.55 -1.26
C PHE A 320 2.46 -2.45 -1.85
N TRP A 321 2.30 -1.67 -2.91
CA TRP A 321 1.01 -1.50 -3.60
C TRP A 321 0.46 -2.82 -4.17
N ASP A 322 1.33 -3.73 -4.61
CA ASP A 322 0.98 -5.04 -5.19
C ASP A 322 1.06 -6.19 -4.18
N GLY A 323 1.32 -5.92 -2.90
CA GLY A 323 1.36 -6.93 -1.86
C GLY A 323 2.53 -7.92 -1.96
N ARG A 324 3.57 -7.64 -2.77
CA ARG A 324 4.69 -8.57 -2.97
C ARG A 324 5.53 -8.83 -1.71
N ALA A 325 5.51 -7.91 -0.74
CA ALA A 325 6.14 -8.12 0.56
C ALA A 325 5.22 -9.01 1.42
N ASN A 326 5.67 -10.24 1.60
CA ASN A 326 4.92 -11.32 2.22
C ASN A 326 4.87 -11.15 3.75
N ARG A 327 3.75 -11.57 4.36
CA ARG A 327 3.59 -11.63 5.83
C ARG A 327 4.60 -12.55 6.52
N TYR A 328 5.06 -13.59 5.82
CA TYR A 328 6.07 -14.52 6.31
C TYR A 328 7.44 -14.02 5.86
N PHE A 329 8.22 -13.43 6.76
CA PHE A 329 9.58 -13.05 6.44
C PHE A 329 10.49 -14.28 6.48
N ASN A 330 11.21 -14.53 5.39
CA ASN A 330 12.12 -15.67 5.23
C ASN A 330 13.57 -15.36 5.62
N GLY A 331 13.84 -14.15 6.17
CA GLY A 331 15.16 -13.72 6.59
C GLY A 331 16.05 -13.17 5.47
N VAL A 332 15.64 -13.27 4.20
CA VAL A 332 16.49 -12.98 3.03
C VAL A 332 15.88 -11.92 2.12
N ASN A 333 14.62 -12.07 1.73
CA ASN A 333 14.01 -11.25 0.68
C ASN A 333 12.50 -10.99 0.90
N PRO A 334 11.85 -10.17 0.05
CA PRO A 334 10.46 -9.78 0.28
C PRO A 334 9.43 -10.89 0.08
N PHE A 335 9.77 -11.99 -0.58
CA PHE A 335 8.78 -12.92 -1.14
C PHE A 335 8.31 -13.99 -0.15
N GLY A 336 9.01 -14.15 0.98
CA GLY A 336 8.63 -15.09 2.02
C GLY A 336 8.64 -16.53 1.52
N ASP A 337 7.55 -17.27 1.80
CA ASP A 337 7.38 -18.68 1.41
C ASP A 337 7.38 -18.94 -0.12
N LEU A 338 7.28 -17.89 -0.95
CA LEU A 338 7.41 -18.02 -2.41
C LEU A 338 8.84 -18.37 -2.84
N ASP A 339 9.84 -18.05 -2.02
CA ASP A 339 11.22 -18.47 -2.22
C ASP A 339 11.54 -19.67 -1.29
N PRO A 340 11.54 -20.91 -1.82
CA PRO A 340 11.82 -22.10 -1.03
C PRO A 340 13.30 -22.26 -0.66
N ASP A 341 14.20 -21.48 -1.27
CA ASP A 341 15.65 -21.62 -1.13
C ASP A 341 16.27 -20.58 -0.19
N ALA A 342 15.48 -19.59 0.25
CA ALA A 342 15.88 -18.60 1.24
C ALA A 342 16.33 -19.25 2.56
N ARG A 343 17.62 -19.08 2.90
CA ARG A 343 18.21 -19.60 4.15
C ARG A 343 19.15 -18.56 4.75
N VAL A 344 19.14 -18.51 6.09
CA VAL A 344 20.12 -17.78 6.90
C VAL A 344 21.03 -18.78 7.62
N TYR A 345 22.10 -18.32 8.24
CA TYR A 345 22.95 -19.16 9.08
C TYR A 345 22.49 -19.10 10.54
N SER A 346 22.63 -20.21 11.26
CA SER A 346 22.48 -20.28 12.71
C SER A 346 23.71 -20.95 13.31
N ALA A 347 24.25 -20.36 14.37
CA ALA A 347 25.45 -20.82 15.07
C ALA A 347 25.08 -21.77 16.21
N ALA A 348 25.70 -22.95 16.22
CA ALA A 348 25.67 -23.84 17.36
C ALA A 348 26.64 -23.36 18.47
N ALA A 349 26.55 -23.98 19.65
CA ALA A 349 27.36 -23.61 20.81
C ALA A 349 28.88 -23.73 20.57
N ASP A 350 29.32 -24.61 19.67
CA ASP A 350 30.72 -24.78 19.29
C ASP A 350 31.22 -23.69 18.31
N GLY A 351 30.31 -22.89 17.76
CA GLY A 351 30.56 -21.85 16.76
C GLY A 351 30.49 -22.34 15.30
N SER A 352 30.10 -23.59 15.06
CA SER A 352 29.75 -24.09 13.72
C SER A 352 28.47 -23.43 13.23
N MET A 353 28.37 -23.19 11.92
CA MET A 353 27.23 -22.52 11.30
C MET A 353 26.45 -23.48 10.41
N ASN A 354 25.14 -23.53 10.59
CA ASN A 354 24.22 -24.34 9.79
C ASN A 354 23.29 -23.41 8.99
N ARG A 355 23.07 -23.71 7.71
CA ARG A 355 22.03 -23.02 6.92
C ARG A 355 20.66 -23.53 7.35
N VAL A 356 19.79 -22.62 7.77
CA VAL A 356 18.44 -22.92 8.26
C VAL A 356 17.41 -22.06 7.55
N ALA A 357 16.22 -22.62 7.34
CA ALA A 357 15.06 -21.84 6.91
C ALA A 357 14.48 -21.14 8.13
N VAL A 358 14.20 -19.84 7.99
CA VAL A 358 13.41 -19.10 8.97
C VAL A 358 12.10 -18.70 8.33
N ARG A 359 11.05 -18.65 9.14
CA ARG A 359 9.71 -18.27 8.72
C ARG A 359 9.06 -17.49 9.83
N ILE A 360 9.12 -16.17 9.74
CA ILE A 360 8.67 -15.25 10.78
C ILE A 360 7.31 -14.69 10.36
N ASP A 361 6.23 -15.13 11.01
CA ASP A 361 4.89 -14.63 10.73
C ASP A 361 4.73 -13.17 11.18
N ASN A 362 3.82 -12.45 10.53
CA ASN A 362 3.46 -11.08 10.84
C ASN A 362 4.63 -10.10 10.74
N ALA A 363 5.51 -10.36 9.78
CA ALA A 363 6.75 -9.62 9.55
C ALA A 363 6.78 -8.99 8.15
N ALA A 364 5.64 -8.54 7.65
CA ALA A 364 5.54 -7.93 6.31
C ALA A 364 6.47 -6.72 6.15
N LEU A 365 6.63 -5.90 7.19
CA LEU A 365 7.60 -4.78 7.20
C LEU A 365 9.03 -5.28 7.03
N ALA A 366 9.41 -6.40 7.67
CA ALA A 366 10.75 -6.96 7.51
C ALA A 366 10.97 -7.46 6.07
N SER A 367 9.97 -8.15 5.50
CA SER A 367 9.97 -8.52 4.08
C SER A 367 10.09 -7.29 3.17
N GLN A 368 9.29 -6.26 3.39
CA GLN A 368 9.29 -5.03 2.60
C GLN A 368 10.66 -4.33 2.63
N ALA A 369 11.26 -4.21 3.82
CA ALA A 369 12.50 -3.50 4.01
C ALA A 369 13.65 -4.11 3.20
N THR A 370 13.62 -5.42 2.95
CA THR A 370 14.69 -6.08 2.17
C THR A 370 14.68 -5.75 0.67
N GLY A 371 13.58 -5.19 0.15
CA GLY A 371 13.47 -4.83 -1.25
C GLY A 371 14.34 -3.63 -1.64
N PRO A 372 13.97 -2.41 -1.22
CA PRO A 372 14.54 -1.17 -1.74
C PRO A 372 16.07 -1.09 -1.66
N VAL A 373 16.65 -1.68 -0.61
CA VAL A 373 18.07 -1.57 -0.30
C VAL A 373 19.01 -2.23 -1.31
N ILE A 374 18.55 -3.24 -2.06
CA ILE A 374 19.29 -3.87 -3.16
C ILE A 374 18.66 -3.61 -4.54
N SER A 375 17.65 -2.74 -4.61
CA SER A 375 16.97 -2.38 -5.86
C SER A 375 17.85 -1.45 -6.71
N PRO A 376 18.09 -1.75 -8.01
CA PRO A 376 18.92 -0.94 -8.90
C PRO A 376 18.31 0.41 -9.30
N VAL A 377 17.02 0.59 -9.01
CA VAL A 377 16.31 1.85 -9.23
C VAL A 377 16.32 2.68 -7.95
N GLU A 378 16.18 2.04 -6.79
CA GLU A 378 15.96 2.72 -5.52
C GLU A 378 17.29 3.07 -4.83
N MET A 379 17.98 2.12 -4.20
CA MET A 379 19.10 2.42 -3.30
C MET A 379 20.45 1.82 -3.72
N SER A 380 20.47 0.85 -4.63
CA SER A 380 21.68 0.10 -4.96
C SER A 380 22.06 0.23 -6.42
N TRP A 381 23.33 0.02 -6.73
CA TRP A 381 23.75 -0.34 -8.10
C TRP A 381 23.46 -1.81 -8.39
N ASP A 382 23.31 -2.14 -9.67
CA ASP A 382 22.82 -3.45 -10.11
C ASP A 382 23.80 -4.57 -9.74
N GLY A 383 23.29 -5.64 -9.13
CA GLY A 383 24.07 -6.82 -8.74
C GLY A 383 24.72 -6.79 -7.34
N ARG A 384 24.53 -5.74 -6.53
CA ARG A 384 25.02 -5.72 -5.14
C ARG A 384 24.23 -6.68 -4.24
N ARG A 385 24.92 -7.44 -3.38
CA ARG A 385 24.30 -8.33 -2.38
C ARG A 385 24.24 -7.72 -0.97
N PHE A 386 23.35 -8.26 -0.13
CA PHE A 386 23.23 -7.86 1.29
C PHE A 386 24.53 -8.04 2.08
N SER A 387 25.26 -9.13 1.80
CA SER A 387 26.54 -9.43 2.46
C SER A 387 27.63 -8.41 2.10
N GLU A 388 27.60 -7.85 0.90
CA GLU A 388 28.50 -6.77 0.45
C GLU A 388 28.11 -5.42 1.04
N LEU A 389 26.80 -5.16 1.19
CA LEU A 389 26.32 -4.02 1.96
C LEU A 389 26.78 -4.07 3.42
N ALA A 390 26.64 -5.23 4.07
CA ALA A 390 27.08 -5.42 5.45
C ALA A 390 28.58 -5.15 5.58
N ARG A 391 29.38 -5.74 4.69
CA ARG A 391 30.83 -5.56 4.68
C ARG A 391 31.25 -4.10 4.49
N LYS A 392 30.47 -3.30 3.75
CA LYS A 392 30.64 -1.84 3.68
C LYS A 392 30.27 -1.15 4.99
N LEU A 393 29.08 -1.42 5.53
CA LEU A 393 28.48 -0.67 6.63
C LEU A 393 29.09 -0.95 8.00
N LEU A 394 29.39 -2.22 8.32
CA LEU A 394 29.88 -2.62 9.65
C LEU A 394 31.12 -1.84 10.15
N PRO A 395 32.11 -1.47 9.31
CA PRO A 395 33.24 -0.64 9.72
C PRO A 395 32.96 0.88 9.75
N LEU A 396 31.81 1.34 9.25
CA LEU A 396 31.46 2.75 9.21
C LEU A 396 30.80 3.21 10.51
N ARG A 397 30.99 4.49 10.84
CA ARG A 397 30.27 5.13 11.94
C ARG A 397 28.80 5.31 11.56
N PRO A 398 27.84 4.81 12.35
CA PRO A 398 26.43 4.98 12.03
C PRO A 398 26.07 6.46 11.91
N LEU A 399 25.31 6.78 10.87
CA LEU A 399 24.79 8.10 10.55
C LEU A 399 25.86 9.19 10.32
N ALA A 400 27.10 8.85 9.98
CA ALA A 400 28.23 9.80 9.92
C ALA A 400 28.02 11.01 9.00
N LEU A 401 27.17 10.88 7.98
CA LEU A 401 26.91 11.93 6.99
C LEU A 401 25.81 12.93 7.40
N GLN A 402 25.09 12.68 8.51
CA GLN A 402 23.99 13.54 8.94
C GLN A 402 24.06 13.96 10.40
N ARG A 403 23.39 15.07 10.70
CA ARG A 403 23.14 15.52 12.08
C ARG A 403 22.12 14.63 12.78
N VAL A 404 22.32 14.42 14.08
CA VAL A 404 21.37 13.73 14.96
C VAL A 404 21.07 14.66 16.13
N SER A 405 19.79 14.89 16.43
CA SER A 405 19.42 15.69 17.60
C SER A 405 19.80 14.95 18.89
N SER A 406 20.42 15.64 19.86
CA SER A 406 20.64 15.08 21.20
C SER A 406 19.33 14.82 21.96
N ASP A 407 18.24 15.44 21.51
CA ASP A 407 16.86 15.25 22.01
C ASP A 407 16.03 14.26 21.16
N ASP A 408 16.64 13.57 20.19
CA ASP A 408 15.98 12.50 19.43
C ASP A 408 15.44 11.43 20.40
N SER A 409 14.21 10.97 20.16
CA SER A 409 13.47 10.09 21.07
C SER A 409 14.07 8.68 21.21
N VAL A 410 14.86 8.25 20.23
CA VAL A 410 15.50 6.92 20.18
C VAL A 410 17.01 7.04 20.15
N LEU A 411 17.55 7.90 19.28
CA LEU A 411 18.98 8.02 18.99
C LEU A 411 19.69 9.06 19.85
N GLY A 412 18.96 9.88 20.63
CA GLY A 412 19.54 10.99 21.38
C GLY A 412 20.66 10.56 22.35
N CYS A 413 20.51 9.40 23.00
CA CYS A 413 21.53 8.86 23.90
C CYS A 413 22.79 8.33 23.20
N PHE A 414 22.70 8.08 21.90
CA PHE A 414 23.80 7.62 21.05
C PHE A 414 24.46 8.76 20.27
N CYS A 415 23.83 9.94 20.23
CA CYS A 415 24.31 11.09 19.48
C CYS A 415 25.74 11.45 19.88
N ASP A 416 26.59 11.68 18.88
CA ASP A 416 27.94 12.15 19.12
C ASP A 416 27.96 13.58 19.69
N ALA A 417 28.98 13.93 20.47
CA ALA A 417 29.10 15.27 21.05
C ALA A 417 29.19 16.39 19.99
N SER A 418 29.64 16.07 18.77
CA SER A 418 29.63 16.99 17.62
C SER A 418 28.23 17.25 17.05
N GLY A 419 27.24 16.42 17.41
CA GLY A 419 25.90 16.41 16.80
C GLY A 419 25.85 15.71 15.44
N TYR A 420 26.96 15.13 14.96
CA TYR A 420 27.03 14.40 13.69
C TYR A 420 27.23 12.91 13.91
N GLY A 421 26.30 12.11 13.36
CA GLY A 421 26.28 10.66 13.53
C GLY A 421 26.14 10.20 14.98
N LEU A 422 26.30 8.90 15.16
CA LEU A 422 26.37 8.29 16.49
C LEU A 422 27.81 8.30 17.01
N CYS A 423 27.96 8.25 18.34
CA CYS A 423 29.25 8.28 18.99
C CYS A 423 30.02 6.97 18.71
N GLY A 424 31.01 7.03 17.81
CA GLY A 424 31.78 5.85 17.35
C GLY A 424 32.59 5.16 18.47
N LYS A 425 32.85 5.84 19.59
CA LYS A 425 33.47 5.24 20.78
C LYS A 425 32.51 4.39 21.61
N LYS A 426 31.20 4.57 21.41
CA LYS A 426 30.14 3.95 22.22
C LYS A 426 29.23 3.05 21.38
N THR A 427 29.25 3.18 20.06
CA THR A 427 28.25 2.56 19.18
C THR A 427 28.81 2.33 17.78
N SER A 428 28.62 1.11 17.28
CA SER A 428 28.84 0.69 15.90
C SER A 428 27.63 -0.14 15.43
N TYR A 429 27.49 -0.37 14.12
CA TYR A 429 26.47 -1.30 13.62
C TYR A 429 26.69 -2.71 14.17
N SER A 430 27.93 -3.17 14.23
CA SER A 430 28.28 -4.47 14.81
C SER A 430 27.84 -4.58 16.28
N GLN A 431 28.08 -3.54 17.08
CA GLN A 431 27.67 -3.49 18.48
C GLN A 431 26.14 -3.48 18.61
N LEU A 432 25.44 -2.64 17.83
CA LEU A 432 23.97 -2.59 17.84
C LEU A 432 23.36 -3.94 17.45
N ILE A 433 23.94 -4.66 16.47
CA ILE A 433 23.50 -6.00 16.11
C ILE A 433 23.70 -6.98 17.27
N ARG A 434 24.89 -6.99 17.90
CA ARG A 434 25.18 -7.87 19.05
C ARG A 434 24.25 -7.62 20.23
N GLU A 435 23.88 -6.36 20.47
CA GLU A 435 22.97 -5.97 21.54
C GLU A 435 21.49 -6.23 21.21
N ALA A 436 21.11 -6.13 19.93
CA ALA A 436 19.73 -6.31 19.46
C ALA A 436 19.34 -7.77 19.25
N PHE A 437 20.24 -8.63 18.77
CA PHE A 437 19.91 -9.98 18.29
C PHE A 437 20.55 -11.08 19.13
N ARG A 438 19.89 -12.25 19.18
CA ARG A 438 20.38 -13.43 19.89
C ARG A 438 21.71 -13.91 19.28
N PRO A 439 22.69 -14.36 20.09
CA PRO A 439 24.01 -14.78 19.62
C PRO A 439 24.00 -15.85 18.53
N GLU A 440 23.03 -16.76 18.58
CA GLU A 440 22.86 -17.83 17.57
C GLU A 440 22.76 -17.29 16.13
N TRP A 441 22.45 -16.01 15.92
CA TRP A 441 22.38 -15.42 14.57
C TRP A 441 23.68 -14.76 14.13
N TRP A 442 24.60 -14.38 15.04
CA TRP A 442 25.82 -13.63 14.69
C TRP A 442 27.14 -14.21 15.22
N SER A 443 27.12 -15.17 16.15
CA SER A 443 28.32 -15.63 16.89
C SER A 443 29.11 -16.75 16.20
N GLY A 444 29.00 -16.87 14.88
CA GLY A 444 29.67 -17.92 14.11
C GLY A 444 31.17 -17.66 14.04
N LYS A 445 31.98 -18.71 14.15
CA LYS A 445 33.46 -18.59 14.23
C LYS A 445 34.18 -18.85 12.91
N ARG A 446 33.47 -19.28 11.87
CA ARG A 446 34.02 -19.58 10.55
C ARG A 446 33.44 -18.62 9.52
N LEU A 447 34.18 -18.38 8.44
CA LEU A 447 33.64 -17.71 7.27
C LEU A 447 32.69 -18.65 6.53
N THR A 448 31.70 -18.09 5.83
CA THR A 448 30.88 -18.84 4.86
C THR A 448 31.75 -19.29 3.67
N PRO A 449 31.29 -20.23 2.82
CA PRO A 449 32.00 -20.62 1.61
C PRO A 449 32.33 -19.44 0.68
N GLU A 450 31.51 -18.40 0.70
CA GLU A 450 31.67 -17.16 -0.08
C GLU A 450 32.61 -16.14 0.59
N GLY A 451 33.16 -16.48 1.76
CA GLY A 451 34.14 -15.67 2.49
C GLY A 451 33.54 -14.60 3.40
N PHE A 452 32.26 -14.70 3.79
CA PHE A 452 31.60 -13.74 4.69
C PHE A 452 31.63 -14.18 6.15
N THR A 453 31.70 -13.22 7.07
CA THR A 453 31.43 -13.50 8.49
C THR A 453 29.96 -13.86 8.70
N HIS A 454 29.62 -14.48 9.82
CA HIS A 454 28.23 -14.79 10.14
C HIS A 454 27.33 -13.54 10.13
N MET A 455 27.82 -12.43 10.68
CA MET A 455 27.08 -11.17 10.74
C MET A 455 26.85 -10.56 9.34
N GLU A 456 27.85 -10.65 8.46
CA GLU A 456 27.71 -10.19 7.07
C GLU A 456 26.71 -11.05 6.29
N ALA A 457 26.81 -12.38 6.43
CA ALA A 457 25.95 -13.32 5.72
C ALA A 457 24.47 -13.20 6.14
N ASN A 458 24.19 -12.90 7.40
CA ASN A 458 22.83 -12.75 7.93
C ASN A 458 22.31 -11.31 7.90
N PHE A 459 22.98 -10.38 7.22
CA PHE A 459 22.63 -8.96 7.34
C PHE A 459 21.20 -8.62 6.91
N SER A 460 20.64 -9.33 5.94
CA SER A 460 19.23 -9.20 5.53
C SER A 460 18.25 -9.47 6.68
N LEU A 461 18.55 -10.44 7.56
CA LEU A 461 17.73 -10.76 8.73
C LEU A 461 17.73 -9.59 9.72
N TYR A 462 18.89 -9.03 10.02
CA TYR A 462 19.01 -7.88 10.92
C TYR A 462 18.36 -6.64 10.34
N TRP A 463 18.63 -6.37 9.06
CA TRP A 463 18.06 -5.26 8.31
C TRP A 463 16.54 -5.28 8.37
N GLY A 464 15.92 -6.39 7.95
CA GLY A 464 14.46 -6.53 7.93
C GLY A 464 13.85 -6.39 9.31
N LEU A 465 14.33 -7.17 10.29
CA LEU A 465 13.75 -7.14 11.64
C LEU A 465 13.97 -5.80 12.35
N ALA A 466 15.15 -5.18 12.23
CA ALA A 466 15.41 -3.90 12.89
C ALA A 466 14.53 -2.78 12.30
N ILE A 467 14.42 -2.68 10.97
CA ILE A 467 13.55 -1.68 10.33
C ILE A 467 12.09 -1.93 10.68
N MET A 468 11.61 -3.18 10.65
CA MET A 468 10.26 -3.51 11.14
C MET A 468 10.04 -3.03 12.56
N MET A 469 11.01 -3.24 13.46
CA MET A 469 10.89 -2.78 14.83
C MET A 469 10.79 -1.26 14.93
N TYR A 470 11.59 -0.52 14.15
CA TYR A 470 11.46 0.94 14.08
C TYR A 470 10.11 1.38 13.51
N GLU A 471 9.70 0.88 12.35
CA GLU A 471 8.42 1.23 11.71
C GLU A 471 7.22 0.84 12.58
N SER A 472 7.32 -0.20 13.41
CA SER A 472 6.29 -0.57 14.39
C SER A 472 6.03 0.49 15.46
N THR A 473 6.96 1.45 15.65
CA THR A 473 6.78 2.59 16.55
C THR A 473 6.05 3.76 15.90
N LEU A 474 5.99 3.82 14.56
CA LEU A 474 5.42 4.93 13.80
C LEU A 474 3.89 4.85 13.75
N VAL A 475 3.24 4.96 14.91
CA VAL A 475 1.78 4.86 15.08
C VAL A 475 1.15 6.22 15.34
N SER A 476 0.20 6.62 14.48
CA SER A 476 -0.51 7.90 14.56
C SER A 476 -1.96 7.72 15.04
N ASP A 477 -2.11 7.60 16.36
CA ASP A 477 -3.36 7.28 17.07
C ASP A 477 -4.00 8.49 17.81
N ARG A 478 -3.62 9.73 17.46
CA ARG A 478 -4.10 10.95 18.15
C ARG A 478 -4.67 12.02 17.21
N ALA A 479 -5.15 11.62 16.03
CA ALA A 479 -5.84 12.53 15.14
C ALA A 479 -7.11 13.09 15.80
N PRO A 480 -7.65 14.24 15.34
CA PRO A 480 -8.95 14.75 15.79
C PRO A 480 -10.07 13.68 15.75
N TYR A 481 -10.06 12.82 14.75
CA TYR A 481 -10.96 11.66 14.70
C TYR A 481 -10.81 10.70 15.89
N ASP A 482 -9.58 10.36 16.31
CA ASP A 482 -9.37 9.44 17.44
C ASP A 482 -9.97 10.01 18.73
N ARG A 483 -9.81 11.31 18.97
CA ARG A 483 -10.43 11.99 20.12
C ARG A 483 -11.95 11.93 20.05
N TRP A 484 -12.53 12.14 18.87
CA TRP A 484 -13.97 12.03 18.65
C TRP A 484 -14.50 10.61 18.87
N ALA A 485 -13.76 9.61 18.40
CA ALA A 485 -14.08 8.19 18.59
C ALA A 485 -13.97 7.77 20.07
N MET A 486 -13.08 8.40 20.84
CA MET A 486 -12.98 8.24 22.31
C MET A 486 -14.05 9.02 23.09
N GLY A 487 -14.87 9.85 22.44
CA GLY A 487 -16.03 10.50 23.05
C GLY A 487 -16.02 12.03 23.01
N ASP A 488 -14.92 12.68 22.61
CA ASP A 488 -14.86 14.14 22.46
C ASP A 488 -15.64 14.58 21.20
N LYS A 489 -16.93 14.83 21.37
CA LYS A 489 -17.81 15.23 20.26
C LYS A 489 -17.44 16.59 19.64
N SER A 490 -16.56 17.38 20.25
CA SER A 490 -16.07 18.65 19.71
C SER A 490 -14.86 18.50 18.78
N ALA A 491 -14.17 17.36 18.81
CA ALA A 491 -12.94 17.15 18.04
C ALA A 491 -13.15 17.06 16.52
N LEU A 492 -14.38 16.81 16.05
CA LEU A 492 -14.75 16.95 14.63
C LEU A 492 -15.58 18.22 14.42
N SER A 493 -15.21 19.00 13.40
CA SER A 493 -16.01 20.13 12.93
C SER A 493 -17.40 19.67 12.47
N PRO A 494 -18.41 20.57 12.44
CA PRO A 494 -19.73 20.24 11.89
C PRO A 494 -19.66 19.72 10.45
N LEU A 495 -18.77 20.29 9.65
CA LEU A 495 -18.55 19.89 8.26
C LEU A 495 -17.90 18.50 8.17
N ALA A 496 -16.88 18.21 8.99
CA ALA A 496 -16.26 16.89 9.09
C ALA A 496 -17.25 15.80 9.51
N LYS A 497 -18.22 16.12 10.37
CA LYS A 497 -19.29 15.18 10.76
C LYS A 497 -20.21 14.84 9.59
N GLU A 498 -20.46 15.79 8.69
CA GLU A 498 -21.19 15.51 7.46
C GLU A 498 -20.34 14.67 6.49
N GLY A 499 -19.05 14.98 6.38
CA GLY A 499 -18.08 14.17 5.64
C GLY A 499 -18.02 12.72 6.10
N LEU A 500 -18.02 12.49 7.42
CA LEU A 500 -18.08 11.15 7.99
C LEU A 500 -19.37 10.42 7.58
N LYS A 501 -20.53 11.09 7.54
CA LYS A 501 -21.77 10.45 7.06
C LYS A 501 -21.67 10.08 5.58
N ILE A 502 -21.07 10.93 4.75
CA ILE A 502 -20.85 10.64 3.32
C ILE A 502 -19.91 9.44 3.19
N PHE A 503 -18.80 9.44 3.93
CA PHE A 503 -17.81 8.36 3.96
C PHE A 503 -18.43 7.00 4.31
N MET A 504 -19.32 6.98 5.31
CA MET A 504 -19.97 5.75 5.79
C MET A 504 -21.11 5.27 4.88
N ASN A 505 -21.79 6.18 4.19
CA ASN A 505 -23.05 5.87 3.51
C ASN A 505 -22.97 6.09 1.99
N GLU A 506 -23.10 7.35 1.55
CA GLU A 506 -23.25 7.72 0.15
C GLU A 506 -22.02 7.35 -0.69
N GLY A 507 -20.82 7.63 -0.16
CA GLY A 507 -19.56 7.29 -0.80
C GLY A 507 -19.10 5.86 -0.59
N ARG A 508 -19.66 5.13 0.40
CA ARG A 508 -19.30 3.74 0.74
C ARG A 508 -17.80 3.50 0.97
N CYS A 509 -17.06 4.56 1.29
CA CYS A 509 -15.61 4.53 1.45
C CYS A 509 -15.19 3.52 2.52
N ILE A 510 -16.02 3.38 3.56
CA ILE A 510 -15.84 2.43 4.68
C ILE A 510 -15.77 0.96 4.24
N ASN A 511 -16.35 0.58 3.09
CA ASN A 511 -16.36 -0.82 2.63
C ASN A 511 -14.94 -1.34 2.37
N CYS A 512 -14.05 -0.45 1.90
CA CYS A 512 -12.65 -0.75 1.66
C CYS A 512 -11.73 -0.18 2.75
N HIS A 513 -12.01 1.05 3.21
CA HIS A 513 -11.23 1.74 4.24
C HIS A 513 -11.83 1.53 5.64
N SER A 514 -11.88 0.26 6.05
CA SER A 514 -12.57 -0.19 7.26
C SER A 514 -11.71 -0.15 8.52
N GLY A 515 -12.36 -0.27 9.68
CA GLY A 515 -11.69 -0.41 10.98
C GLY A 515 -10.98 0.85 11.46
N PRO A 516 -10.47 0.87 12.72
CA PRO A 516 -9.72 2.00 13.26
C PRO A 516 -8.52 2.43 12.41
N GLU A 517 -7.96 1.53 11.61
CA GLU A 517 -6.84 1.76 10.72
C GLU A 517 -7.20 2.54 9.45
N PHE A 518 -8.50 2.65 9.10
CA PHE A 518 -8.99 3.24 7.84
C PHE A 518 -8.30 2.66 6.59
N ALA A 519 -8.06 1.35 6.60
CA ALA A 519 -7.28 0.65 5.59
C ALA A 519 -7.94 -0.67 5.20
N GLY A 520 -7.48 -1.26 4.10
CA GLY A 520 -7.76 -2.64 3.75
C GLY A 520 -6.55 -3.53 3.95
N ALA A 521 -6.75 -4.84 3.82
CA ALA A 521 -5.72 -5.87 4.00
C ALA A 521 -4.95 -5.76 5.34
N THR A 522 -5.64 -5.35 6.42
CA THR A 522 -5.04 -5.22 7.75
C THR A 522 -4.97 -6.57 8.47
N VAL A 523 -4.01 -6.70 9.39
CA VAL A 523 -3.88 -7.87 10.27
C VAL A 523 -5.18 -8.09 11.06
N SER A 524 -5.74 -7.03 11.63
CA SER A 524 -6.97 -7.07 12.44
C SER A 524 -8.19 -7.55 11.66
N ARG A 525 -8.25 -7.32 10.35
CA ARG A 525 -9.36 -7.76 9.50
C ARG A 525 -9.13 -9.17 8.97
N LEU A 526 -7.95 -9.44 8.41
CA LEU A 526 -7.67 -10.69 7.70
C LEU A 526 -7.45 -11.88 8.64
N ARG A 527 -7.11 -11.63 9.91
CA ARG A 527 -6.74 -12.68 10.87
C ARG A 527 -7.77 -12.93 11.98
N GLN A 528 -8.96 -12.33 11.91
CA GLN A 528 -10.05 -12.70 12.83
C GLN A 528 -10.52 -14.13 12.53
N GLU A 529 -10.55 -14.97 13.58
CA GLU A 529 -10.88 -16.40 13.51
C GLU A 529 -12.25 -16.71 12.90
N GLN A 530 -13.15 -15.73 12.80
CA GLN A 530 -14.53 -15.92 12.34
C GLN A 530 -14.75 -15.65 10.83
N SER A 531 -13.79 -15.07 10.09
CA SER A 531 -14.08 -14.65 8.71
C SER A 531 -14.06 -15.78 7.68
N GLY A 532 -13.46 -16.94 7.97
CA GLY A 532 -13.40 -18.09 7.04
C GLY A 532 -12.66 -17.86 5.70
N GLU A 533 -12.39 -16.61 5.35
CA GLU A 533 -11.92 -16.12 4.05
C GLU A 533 -10.56 -15.42 4.21
N ALA A 534 -9.57 -16.13 4.78
CA ALA A 534 -8.28 -15.55 5.17
C ALA A 534 -7.46 -15.09 3.94
N GLY A 535 -7.66 -13.85 3.53
CA GLY A 535 -6.91 -13.22 2.46
C GLY A 535 -7.42 -13.52 1.05
N VAL A 536 -8.39 -14.43 0.89
CA VAL A 536 -9.07 -14.72 -0.38
C VAL A 536 -10.58 -14.70 -0.12
N GLU A 537 -11.28 -13.83 -0.84
CA GLU A 537 -12.73 -13.61 -0.71
C GLU A 537 -13.44 -13.93 -2.04
N ARG A 538 -14.73 -14.25 -1.98
CA ARG A 538 -15.59 -14.42 -3.17
C ARG A 538 -16.55 -13.26 -3.32
N MET A 539 -16.55 -12.60 -4.48
CA MET A 539 -17.39 -11.43 -4.75
C MET A 539 -18.19 -11.58 -6.04
N LEU A 540 -19.40 -11.02 -6.02
CA LEU A 540 -20.23 -10.88 -7.20
C LEU A 540 -19.81 -9.63 -7.99
N MET A 541 -19.06 -9.83 -9.06
CA MET A 541 -18.63 -8.76 -9.96
C MET A 541 -19.71 -8.47 -11.01
N SER A 542 -19.55 -7.37 -11.75
CA SER A 542 -20.44 -7.04 -12.88
C SER A 542 -20.46 -8.11 -13.98
N THR A 543 -19.37 -8.87 -14.13
CA THR A 543 -19.20 -9.95 -15.11
C THR A 543 -19.44 -11.36 -14.50
N GLY A 544 -19.98 -11.43 -13.27
CA GLY A 544 -20.25 -12.67 -12.56
C GLY A 544 -19.33 -12.91 -11.36
N PRO A 545 -19.52 -14.00 -10.62
CA PRO A 545 -18.71 -14.32 -9.43
C PRO A 545 -17.22 -14.46 -9.76
N ALA A 546 -16.36 -13.98 -8.87
CA ALA A 546 -14.92 -14.22 -8.92
C ALA A 546 -14.30 -14.30 -7.52
N PHE A 547 -13.13 -14.92 -7.45
CA PHE A 547 -12.24 -14.88 -6.29
C PHE A 547 -11.24 -13.74 -6.42
N TYR A 548 -10.84 -13.13 -5.30
CA TYR A 548 -9.87 -12.03 -5.25
C TYR A 548 -9.15 -11.98 -3.91
N ASP A 549 -8.04 -11.25 -3.87
CA ASP A 549 -7.25 -11.04 -2.66
C ASP A 549 -7.91 -9.96 -1.78
N SER A 550 -8.27 -10.32 -0.55
CA SER A 550 -8.95 -9.42 0.39
C SER A 550 -8.18 -8.12 0.62
N GLY A 551 -8.85 -6.99 0.43
CA GLY A 551 -8.23 -5.65 0.61
C GLY A 551 -7.41 -5.14 -0.58
N PHE A 552 -7.36 -5.90 -1.68
CA PHE A 552 -6.77 -5.48 -2.95
C PHE A 552 -7.85 -5.25 -4.00
N TYR A 553 -7.93 -4.03 -4.55
CA TYR A 553 -9.02 -3.67 -5.45
C TYR A 553 -8.53 -2.93 -6.69
N ASN A 554 -9.13 -3.27 -7.84
CA ASN A 554 -9.01 -2.46 -9.05
C ASN A 554 -10.13 -1.40 -9.02
N ILE A 555 -9.72 -0.14 -8.92
CA ILE A 555 -10.65 1.00 -8.84
C ILE A 555 -10.68 1.84 -10.12
N GLY A 556 -9.98 1.42 -11.18
CA GLY A 556 -9.98 2.13 -12.45
C GLY A 556 -9.17 3.43 -12.46
N VAL A 557 -8.06 3.52 -11.71
CA VAL A 557 -7.11 4.65 -11.80
C VAL A 557 -6.41 4.68 -13.16
N ARG A 558 -5.99 3.50 -13.64
CA ARG A 558 -5.37 3.28 -14.96
C ARG A 558 -5.93 2.01 -15.60
N PRO A 559 -5.80 1.84 -16.92
CA PRO A 559 -6.06 0.56 -17.57
C PRO A 559 -5.26 -0.58 -16.94
N THR A 560 -5.91 -1.72 -16.75
CA THR A 560 -5.32 -2.92 -16.12
C THR A 560 -4.02 -3.41 -16.79
N LEU A 561 -3.89 -3.20 -18.10
CA LEU A 561 -2.68 -3.59 -18.85
C LEU A 561 -1.51 -2.62 -18.67
N GLU A 562 -1.74 -1.42 -18.14
CA GLU A 562 -0.69 -0.45 -17.84
C GLU A 562 -0.01 -0.74 -16.50
N ASP A 563 -0.74 -1.21 -15.50
CA ASP A 563 -0.17 -1.77 -14.28
C ASP A 563 -1.07 -2.89 -13.74
N ILE A 564 -0.50 -4.10 -13.70
CA ILE A 564 -1.22 -5.32 -13.34
C ILE A 564 -1.37 -5.51 -11.83
N GLY A 565 -0.69 -4.70 -11.01
CA GLY A 565 -0.77 -4.75 -9.56
C GLY A 565 -0.42 -6.12 -8.97
N ILE A 566 -1.22 -6.60 -8.02
CA ILE A 566 -1.08 -7.94 -7.40
C ILE A 566 -1.29 -9.10 -8.38
N GLY A 567 -1.88 -8.83 -9.55
CA GLY A 567 -1.99 -9.78 -10.65
C GLY A 567 -0.66 -10.08 -11.35
N ALA A 568 0.47 -9.52 -10.91
CA ALA A 568 1.77 -9.88 -11.44
C ALA A 568 2.25 -11.27 -10.96
N SER A 569 3.18 -11.86 -11.71
CA SER A 569 3.96 -13.02 -11.29
C SER A 569 5.44 -12.68 -11.26
N HIS A 570 6.10 -13.08 -10.18
CA HIS A 570 7.55 -13.10 -10.13
C HIS A 570 8.09 -14.10 -11.17
N PRO A 571 9.12 -13.78 -11.96
CA PRO A 571 9.63 -14.68 -13.00
C PRO A 571 10.10 -16.03 -12.48
N LEU A 572 10.65 -16.08 -11.25
CA LEU A 572 11.14 -17.31 -10.63
C LEU A 572 10.12 -17.97 -9.69
N PHE A 573 9.31 -17.17 -9.00
CA PHE A 573 8.53 -17.67 -7.85
C PHE A 573 7.03 -17.81 -8.16
N GLY A 574 6.57 -17.29 -9.30
CA GLY A 574 5.18 -17.37 -9.72
C GLY A 574 4.30 -16.24 -9.15
N PRO A 575 2.97 -16.44 -9.05
CA PRO A 575 2.01 -15.36 -8.82
C PRO A 575 2.11 -14.74 -7.43
N LEU A 576 1.98 -13.41 -7.34
CA LEU A 576 1.92 -12.70 -6.07
C LEU A 576 0.58 -12.84 -5.35
N SER A 577 -0.51 -12.91 -6.11
CA SER A 577 -1.87 -13.06 -5.58
C SER A 577 -2.03 -14.41 -4.87
N TYR A 578 -2.55 -14.37 -3.64
CA TYR A 578 -2.95 -15.56 -2.90
C TYR A 578 -4.04 -16.31 -3.64
N THR A 579 -5.01 -15.62 -4.25
CA THR A 579 -6.06 -16.25 -5.07
C THR A 579 -5.47 -17.12 -6.18
N ARG A 580 -4.45 -16.64 -6.91
CA ARG A 580 -3.79 -17.44 -7.95
C ARG A 580 -2.89 -18.52 -7.39
N GLN A 581 -2.29 -18.30 -6.22
CA GLN A 581 -1.53 -19.35 -5.54
C GLN A 581 -2.45 -20.49 -5.11
N GLU A 582 -3.64 -20.21 -4.55
CA GLU A 582 -4.67 -21.21 -4.23
C GLU A 582 -5.10 -21.98 -5.48
N GLN A 583 -5.42 -21.27 -6.56
CA GLN A 583 -5.81 -21.88 -7.84
C GLN A 583 -4.73 -22.84 -8.40
N ASN A 584 -3.47 -22.53 -8.12
CA ASN A 584 -2.33 -23.35 -8.54
C ASN A 584 -1.95 -24.43 -7.52
N GLY A 585 -2.57 -24.47 -6.33
CA GLY A 585 -2.20 -25.36 -5.23
C GLY A 585 -0.83 -25.04 -4.63
N ARG A 586 -0.44 -23.76 -4.61
CA ARG A 586 0.87 -23.26 -4.16
C ARG A 586 0.80 -22.31 -2.97
N ASN A 587 -0.39 -22.03 -2.43
CA ASN A 587 -0.48 -21.25 -1.18
C ASN A 587 0.01 -22.14 -0.02
N PRO A 588 1.04 -21.75 0.75
CA PRO A 588 1.53 -22.53 1.89
C PRO A 588 0.50 -22.65 3.03
N GLU A 589 -0.51 -21.78 3.07
CA GLU A 589 -1.60 -21.83 4.04
C GLU A 589 -2.96 -21.75 3.35
N PRO A 590 -3.36 -22.81 2.63
CA PRO A 590 -4.59 -22.79 1.87
C PRO A 590 -5.78 -22.70 2.82
N LYS A 591 -6.63 -21.67 2.64
CA LYS A 591 -7.84 -21.50 3.47
C LYS A 591 -9.13 -21.54 2.66
N VAL A 592 -9.03 -21.23 1.37
CA VAL A 592 -10.14 -21.25 0.43
C VAL A 592 -9.73 -22.07 -0.78
N ASP A 593 -10.50 -23.11 -1.09
CA ASP A 593 -10.31 -23.85 -2.34
C ASP A 593 -10.81 -22.99 -3.51
N VAL A 594 -9.88 -22.60 -4.38
CA VAL A 594 -10.15 -21.82 -5.59
C VAL A 594 -10.00 -22.76 -6.79
N PRO A 595 -11.10 -23.27 -7.38
CA PRO A 595 -10.98 -24.22 -8.47
C PRO A 595 -10.33 -23.59 -9.72
N ARG A 596 -9.56 -24.39 -10.47
CA ARG A 596 -8.80 -23.93 -11.63
C ARG A 596 -9.64 -23.32 -12.75
N ASP A 597 -10.89 -23.75 -12.88
CA ASP A 597 -11.84 -23.28 -13.89
C ASP A 597 -12.65 -22.05 -13.45
N HIS A 598 -12.53 -21.64 -12.19
CA HIS A 598 -13.23 -20.49 -11.66
C HIS A 598 -12.48 -19.18 -11.97
N ARG A 599 -13.26 -18.11 -12.17
CA ARG A 599 -12.71 -16.79 -12.47
C ARG A 599 -12.04 -16.18 -11.25
N VAL A 600 -10.90 -15.55 -11.48
CA VAL A 600 -10.19 -14.69 -10.52
C VAL A 600 -10.20 -13.24 -10.99
N SER A 601 -10.19 -12.31 -10.05
CA SER A 601 -10.29 -10.86 -10.29
C SER A 601 -9.21 -10.13 -9.50
N VAL A 602 -7.97 -10.20 -9.99
CA VAL A 602 -6.77 -9.72 -9.28
C VAL A 602 -5.90 -8.80 -10.13
N ASN A 603 -6.25 -8.60 -11.41
CA ASN A 603 -5.46 -7.76 -12.30
C ASN A 603 -5.79 -6.28 -12.07
N GLY A 604 -4.75 -5.44 -12.04
CA GLY A 604 -4.88 -4.01 -11.78
C GLY A 604 -5.39 -3.70 -10.37
N ALA A 605 -5.33 -4.69 -9.47
CA ALA A 605 -5.74 -4.55 -8.08
C ALA A 605 -4.54 -4.17 -7.19
N PHE A 606 -4.78 -3.22 -6.29
CA PHE A 606 -3.77 -2.69 -5.38
C PHE A 606 -4.29 -2.67 -3.95
N LYS A 607 -3.35 -2.79 -3.00
CA LYS A 607 -3.63 -2.71 -1.57
C LYS A 607 -4.34 -1.41 -1.24
N THR A 608 -5.47 -1.50 -0.56
CA THR A 608 -6.18 -0.34 -0.02
C THR A 608 -5.35 0.33 1.08
N PRO A 609 -4.82 1.55 0.89
CA PRO A 609 -3.95 2.19 1.86
C PRO A 609 -4.75 2.70 3.08
N SER A 610 -4.04 2.99 4.17
CA SER A 610 -4.61 3.76 5.29
C SER A 610 -4.89 5.19 4.86
N LEU A 611 -6.00 5.76 5.32
CA LEU A 611 -6.32 7.18 5.14
C LEU A 611 -5.84 8.08 6.29
N ARG A 612 -5.15 7.51 7.28
CA ARG A 612 -4.56 8.31 8.37
C ARG A 612 -3.42 9.17 7.84
N ASN A 613 -3.42 10.45 8.20
CA ASN A 613 -2.52 11.49 7.69
C ASN A 613 -2.56 11.70 6.17
N VAL A 614 -3.64 11.29 5.50
CA VAL A 614 -3.72 11.35 4.03
C VAL A 614 -3.52 12.77 3.48
N ALA A 615 -3.89 13.81 4.23
CA ALA A 615 -3.66 15.21 3.84
C ALA A 615 -2.17 15.58 3.65
N LEU A 616 -1.24 14.80 4.22
CA LEU A 616 0.21 15.04 4.17
C LEU A 616 0.95 14.11 3.19
N THR A 617 0.25 13.22 2.48
CA THR A 617 0.88 12.13 1.71
C THR A 617 0.53 12.18 0.22
N GLY A 618 0.30 13.38 -0.31
CA GLY A 618 0.17 13.60 -1.75
C GLY A 618 1.53 13.50 -2.46
N PRO A 619 1.56 13.30 -3.80
CA PRO A 619 0.39 13.12 -4.67
C PRO A 619 -0.30 11.76 -4.41
N TYR A 620 -1.51 11.59 -4.92
CA TYR A 620 -2.39 10.48 -4.53
C TYR A 620 -2.48 9.36 -5.56
N MET A 621 -2.94 8.19 -5.11
CA MET A 621 -3.00 6.91 -5.82
C MET A 621 -1.63 6.25 -6.02
N HIS A 622 -1.63 4.99 -6.48
CA HIS A 622 -0.40 4.22 -6.75
C HIS A 622 0.46 4.83 -7.88
N ASN A 623 -0.14 5.65 -8.75
CA ASN A 623 0.55 6.36 -9.82
C ASN A 623 0.84 7.83 -9.47
N GLY A 624 0.41 8.33 -8.31
CA GLY A 624 0.63 9.72 -7.92
C GLY A 624 -0.01 10.73 -8.89
N GLY A 625 -1.13 10.36 -9.55
CA GLY A 625 -1.70 11.13 -10.66
C GLY A 625 -2.67 12.25 -10.25
N MET A 626 -2.89 12.48 -8.95
CA MET A 626 -3.79 13.50 -8.41
C MET A 626 -3.07 14.32 -7.35
N LYS A 627 -3.24 15.64 -7.36
CA LYS A 627 -2.52 16.54 -6.43
C LYS A 627 -3.27 16.81 -5.13
N SER A 628 -4.59 16.64 -5.10
CA SER A 628 -5.44 17.05 -3.99
C SER A 628 -6.39 15.95 -3.53
N LEU A 629 -6.80 15.99 -2.25
CA LEU A 629 -7.88 15.12 -1.76
C LEU A 629 -9.18 15.38 -2.51
N ARG A 630 -9.39 16.62 -2.98
CA ARG A 630 -10.51 16.99 -3.82
C ARG A 630 -10.54 16.19 -5.13
N GLU A 631 -9.43 16.14 -5.86
CA GLU A 631 -9.33 15.37 -7.12
C GLU A 631 -9.57 13.88 -6.90
N VAL A 632 -9.16 13.35 -5.73
CA VAL A 632 -9.46 11.96 -5.30
C VAL A 632 -10.96 11.76 -5.09
N VAL A 633 -11.63 12.68 -4.39
CA VAL A 633 -13.09 12.60 -4.19
C VAL A 633 -13.82 12.71 -5.53
N GLU A 634 -13.44 13.66 -6.39
CA GLU A 634 -13.99 13.82 -7.73
C GLU A 634 -13.86 12.53 -8.56
N PHE A 635 -12.75 11.81 -8.43
CA PHE A 635 -12.53 10.51 -9.07
C PHE A 635 -13.56 9.46 -8.67
N TYR A 636 -13.85 9.35 -7.37
CA TYR A 636 -14.87 8.42 -6.89
C TYR A 636 -16.29 8.89 -7.27
N VAL A 637 -16.56 10.19 -7.22
CA VAL A 637 -17.87 10.75 -7.61
C VAL A 637 -18.24 10.35 -9.04
N ARG A 638 -17.30 10.40 -9.99
CA ARG A 638 -17.54 10.00 -11.38
C ARG A 638 -17.49 8.48 -11.63
N GLY A 639 -17.10 7.69 -10.62
CA GLY A 639 -17.08 6.22 -10.67
C GLY A 639 -15.80 5.62 -11.23
N GLY A 640 -14.66 6.29 -11.05
CA GLY A 640 -13.37 5.91 -11.61
C GLY A 640 -13.14 6.42 -13.04
N ASP A 641 -11.89 6.34 -13.52
CA ASP A 641 -11.49 6.87 -14.83
C ASP A 641 -11.56 5.81 -15.94
N PHE A 642 -11.35 4.53 -15.59
CA PHE A 642 -11.33 3.41 -16.55
C PHE A 642 -12.31 2.26 -16.23
N PRO A 643 -13.57 2.53 -15.82
CA PRO A 643 -14.47 1.47 -15.36
C PRO A 643 -14.79 0.41 -16.42
N ASP A 644 -14.92 0.80 -17.69
CA ASP A 644 -15.24 -0.16 -18.76
C ASP A 644 -14.04 -0.93 -19.27
N VAL A 645 -12.90 -0.26 -19.39
CA VAL A 645 -11.63 -0.91 -19.77
C VAL A 645 -11.26 -1.96 -18.73
N ASN A 646 -11.52 -1.66 -17.46
CA ASN A 646 -11.23 -2.56 -16.34
C ASN A 646 -12.42 -3.44 -15.93
N ARG A 647 -13.52 -3.51 -16.70
CA ARG A 647 -14.76 -4.20 -16.31
C ARG A 647 -14.55 -5.64 -15.82
N GLN A 648 -13.51 -6.31 -16.32
CA GLN A 648 -13.16 -7.68 -15.93
C GLN A 648 -12.54 -7.81 -14.54
N ASP A 649 -12.05 -6.74 -13.92
CA ASP A 649 -11.42 -6.78 -12.61
C ASP A 649 -11.93 -5.66 -11.66
N LEU A 650 -12.70 -4.69 -12.19
CA LEU A 650 -13.18 -3.51 -11.45
C LEU A 650 -14.09 -3.90 -10.29
N HIS A 651 -13.75 -3.42 -9.08
CA HIS A 651 -14.54 -3.66 -7.88
C HIS A 651 -15.97 -3.11 -8.01
N PRO A 652 -17.02 -3.86 -7.62
CA PRO A 652 -18.42 -3.51 -7.87
C PRO A 652 -18.92 -2.28 -7.12
N ASP A 653 -18.30 -1.89 -6.00
CA ASP A 653 -18.63 -0.61 -5.34
C ASP A 653 -18.05 0.61 -6.07
N ILE A 654 -17.19 0.42 -7.08
CA ILE A 654 -16.68 1.51 -7.91
C ILE A 654 -17.73 1.84 -8.96
N ARG A 655 -18.62 2.73 -8.54
CA ARG A 655 -19.73 3.25 -9.32
C ARG A 655 -19.91 4.74 -8.99
N PRO A 656 -20.52 5.51 -9.89
CA PRO A 656 -20.71 6.92 -9.65
C PRO A 656 -21.58 7.19 -8.43
N ILE A 657 -21.25 8.26 -7.74
CA ILE A 657 -21.94 8.70 -6.53
C ILE A 657 -22.91 9.82 -6.94
N GLU A 658 -24.05 9.44 -7.50
CA GLU A 658 -24.96 10.36 -8.18
C GLU A 658 -25.42 11.55 -7.31
N GLY A 659 -25.60 11.33 -6.00
CA GLY A 659 -26.01 12.39 -5.08
C GLY A 659 -24.92 13.42 -4.76
N MET A 660 -23.70 13.22 -5.26
CA MET A 660 -22.57 14.16 -5.17
C MET A 660 -22.28 14.90 -6.49
N TYR A 661 -23.02 14.61 -7.58
CA TYR A 661 -22.82 15.33 -8.83
C TYR A 661 -23.08 16.82 -8.69
N GLY A 662 -22.10 17.63 -9.09
CA GLY A 662 -22.11 19.09 -8.95
C GLY A 662 -22.28 19.61 -7.51
N ASN A 663 -22.12 18.76 -6.50
CA ASN A 663 -22.36 19.12 -5.10
C ASN A 663 -21.03 19.40 -4.37
N GLU A 664 -20.55 20.62 -4.57
CA GLU A 664 -19.33 21.16 -3.95
C GLU A 664 -19.32 20.97 -2.42
N PHE A 665 -20.43 21.26 -1.76
CA PHE A 665 -20.55 21.13 -0.30
C PHE A 665 -20.26 19.71 0.20
N LYS A 666 -20.77 18.68 -0.50
CA LYS A 666 -20.51 17.28 -0.10
C LYS A 666 -19.06 16.88 -0.35
N VAL A 667 -18.44 17.40 -1.41
CA VAL A 667 -17.03 17.18 -1.70
C VAL A 667 -16.18 17.80 -0.58
N ASP A 668 -16.43 19.06 -0.25
CA ASP A 668 -15.74 19.78 0.83
C ASP A 668 -15.94 19.10 2.18
N ALA A 669 -17.15 18.63 2.46
CA ALA A 669 -17.46 17.89 3.69
C ALA A 669 -16.60 16.63 3.82
N LEU A 670 -16.48 15.85 2.75
CA LEU A 670 -15.68 14.63 2.74
C LEU A 670 -14.17 14.94 2.85
N VAL A 671 -13.68 15.97 2.15
CA VAL A 671 -12.28 16.42 2.26
C VAL A 671 -11.96 16.85 3.69
N GLU A 672 -12.79 17.69 4.29
CA GLU A 672 -12.64 18.14 5.69
C GLU A 672 -12.57 16.95 6.66
N PHE A 673 -13.39 15.91 6.45
CA PHE A 673 -13.31 14.69 7.25
C PHE A 673 -11.96 13.97 7.10
N LEU A 674 -11.44 13.84 5.88
CA LEU A 674 -10.14 13.21 5.63
C LEU A 674 -9.00 14.00 6.26
N GLU A 675 -9.07 15.33 6.29
CA GLU A 675 -8.10 16.18 6.99
C GLU A 675 -8.09 15.95 8.51
N HIS A 676 -9.27 15.66 9.10
CA HIS A 676 -9.39 15.30 10.53
C HIS A 676 -8.81 13.91 10.88
N LEU A 677 -8.31 13.15 9.89
CA LEU A 677 -7.50 11.94 10.09
C LEU A 677 -6.00 12.24 10.24
N THR A 678 -5.60 13.51 10.29
CA THR A 678 -4.19 13.93 10.44
C THR A 678 -3.83 14.09 11.91
N ASP A 679 -2.80 13.36 12.36
CA ASP A 679 -2.24 13.47 13.70
C ASP A 679 -1.27 14.66 13.76
N GLU A 680 -1.50 15.58 14.70
CA GLU A 680 -0.64 16.76 14.89
C GLU A 680 0.82 16.38 15.18
N ARG A 681 1.07 15.22 15.78
CA ARG A 681 2.46 14.74 15.98
C ARG A 681 3.14 14.45 14.66
N VAL A 682 2.43 13.94 13.66
CA VAL A 682 2.98 13.71 12.32
C VAL A 682 3.21 15.03 11.61
N GLU A 683 2.21 15.91 11.62
CA GLU A 683 2.30 17.25 11.01
C GLU A 683 3.48 18.05 11.59
N CYS A 684 3.69 18.00 12.91
CA CYS A 684 4.76 18.69 13.60
C CYS A 684 6.04 17.84 13.77
N GLN A 685 6.08 16.62 13.22
CA GLN A 685 7.24 15.71 13.29
C GLN A 685 7.72 15.41 14.73
N LYS A 686 6.78 15.38 15.69
CA LYS A 686 7.04 15.08 17.11
C LYS A 686 7.23 13.59 17.31
N ALA A 687 7.89 13.21 18.40
CA ALA A 687 8.07 11.79 18.74
C ALA A 687 6.74 11.00 18.68
N PRO A 688 6.74 9.80 18.09
CA PRO A 688 7.91 9.03 17.60
C PRO A 688 8.36 9.36 16.16
N PHE A 689 7.85 10.43 15.55
CA PHE A 689 8.14 10.83 14.16
C PHE A 689 9.34 11.78 14.01
N ASP A 690 10.10 11.99 15.09
CA ASP A 690 11.36 12.73 15.06
C ASP A 690 12.45 11.93 14.32
N HIS A 691 13.44 12.61 13.74
CA HIS A 691 14.40 12.01 12.84
C HIS A 691 15.75 12.75 12.73
N PRO A 692 16.82 12.02 12.32
CA PRO A 692 18.08 12.62 11.86
C PRO A 692 17.90 13.56 10.65
N GLU A 693 18.90 14.41 10.41
CA GLU A 693 18.97 15.23 9.19
C GLU A 693 19.06 14.33 7.95
N LEU A 694 18.56 14.81 6.83
CA LEU A 694 18.68 14.13 5.55
C LEU A 694 19.07 15.12 4.45
N VAL A 695 20.00 14.73 3.58
CA VAL A 695 20.37 15.51 2.40
C VAL A 695 19.89 14.77 1.16
N ILE A 696 18.80 15.23 0.55
CA ILE A 696 18.14 14.50 -0.54
C ILE A 696 18.45 15.11 -1.91
N PRO A 697 18.56 14.28 -2.95
CA PRO A 697 18.51 14.75 -4.34
C PRO A 697 17.14 15.31 -4.70
N ASN A 698 17.14 16.36 -5.51
CA ASN A 698 15.94 17.02 -6.04
C ASN A 698 16.17 17.39 -7.52
N GLY A 699 16.39 16.36 -8.34
CA GLY A 699 16.81 16.50 -9.72
C GLY A 699 18.27 16.92 -9.87
N HIS A 700 18.66 17.33 -11.08
CA HIS A 700 20.01 17.77 -11.40
C HIS A 700 20.06 19.23 -11.90
N GLY A 701 21.25 19.82 -11.78
CA GLY A 701 21.62 21.15 -12.24
C GLY A 701 22.42 21.10 -13.55
N GLU A 702 23.56 21.78 -13.59
CA GLU A 702 24.44 21.81 -14.77
C GLU A 702 25.15 20.47 -15.01
N PHE A 703 25.52 20.23 -16.27
CA PHE A 703 26.35 19.09 -16.68
C PHE A 703 27.82 19.48 -16.53
N CYS A 704 28.59 18.67 -15.80
CA CYS A 704 30.02 18.91 -15.58
C CYS A 704 30.80 17.62 -15.86
N ARG A 705 31.80 17.70 -16.76
CA ARG A 705 32.80 16.64 -17.01
C ARG A 705 32.18 15.23 -17.03
N ASP A 706 31.20 15.05 -17.90
CA ASP A 706 30.49 13.79 -18.15
C ASP A 706 29.55 13.30 -17.03
N ALA A 707 29.08 14.19 -16.15
CA ALA A 707 28.06 13.87 -15.13
C ALA A 707 26.97 14.96 -15.01
N ALA A 708 25.75 14.53 -14.68
CA ALA A 708 24.67 15.41 -14.25
C ALA A 708 24.74 15.58 -12.73
N LEU A 709 25.05 16.79 -12.25
CA LEU A 709 25.23 17.04 -10.82
C LEU A 709 23.88 17.21 -10.11
N ASP A 710 23.67 16.47 -9.02
CA ASP A 710 22.45 16.59 -8.21
C ASP A 710 22.27 18.00 -7.63
N GLN A 711 21.04 18.50 -7.72
CA GLN A 711 20.58 19.57 -6.86
C GLN A 711 20.11 18.96 -5.55
N LEU A 712 20.56 19.51 -4.44
CA LEU A 712 20.39 18.89 -3.12
C LEU A 712 19.55 19.77 -2.20
N LEU A 713 18.67 19.15 -1.42
CA LEU A 713 17.90 19.78 -0.36
C LEU A 713 18.31 19.22 1.00
N VAL A 714 18.34 20.09 2.02
CA VAL A 714 18.58 19.68 3.41
C VAL A 714 17.27 19.66 4.18
N ILE A 715 16.91 18.49 4.68
CA ILE A 715 15.85 18.30 5.67
C ILE A 715 16.52 18.29 7.04
N PRO A 716 16.25 19.27 7.92
CA PRO A 716 16.93 19.39 9.19
C PRO A 716 16.56 18.24 10.13
N ALA A 717 17.50 17.86 11.00
CA ALA A 717 17.21 16.98 12.13
C ALA A 717 16.21 17.65 13.09
N ASN A 718 15.34 16.86 13.70
CA ASN A 718 14.47 17.31 14.78
C ASN A 718 14.52 16.34 15.97
N GLY A 719 14.27 16.86 17.18
CA GLY A 719 14.18 16.06 18.40
C GLY A 719 12.73 15.70 18.73
N ARG A 720 12.51 15.05 19.88
CA ARG A 720 11.17 14.63 20.34
C ARG A 720 10.10 15.72 20.32
N SER A 721 10.52 16.98 20.49
CA SER A 721 9.64 18.16 20.52
C SER A 721 9.09 18.56 19.15
N GLY A 722 9.61 17.97 18.07
CA GLY A 722 9.17 18.21 16.70
C GLY A 722 9.90 19.34 15.98
N GLY A 723 9.50 19.56 14.73
CA GLY A 723 10.03 20.59 13.83
C GLY A 723 8.94 21.50 13.28
N ALA A 724 9.25 22.15 12.16
CA ALA A 724 8.26 22.94 11.42
C ALA A 724 7.09 22.06 10.96
N ARG A 725 5.90 22.64 10.86
CA ARG A 725 4.74 21.94 10.31
C ARG A 725 4.98 21.56 8.84
N LEU A 726 4.68 20.31 8.51
CA LEU A 726 4.73 19.79 7.15
C LEU A 726 3.67 20.44 6.27
N TRP A 727 4.02 20.72 5.01
CA TRP A 727 3.09 21.25 4.02
C TRP A 727 2.29 20.13 3.35
N THR A 728 1.08 20.44 2.89
CA THR A 728 0.39 19.53 1.95
C THR A 728 1.09 19.54 0.60
N PHE A 729 0.86 18.52 -0.23
CA PHE A 729 1.42 18.48 -1.58
C PHE A 729 0.97 19.68 -2.45
N GLU A 730 -0.27 20.15 -2.27
CA GLU A 730 -0.78 21.34 -2.95
C GLU A 730 -0.02 22.61 -2.54
N GLN A 731 0.22 22.79 -1.25
CA GLN A 731 1.03 23.90 -0.76
C GLN A 731 2.45 23.85 -1.33
N THR A 732 3.05 22.66 -1.42
CA THR A 732 4.36 22.47 -2.05
C THR A 732 4.33 22.77 -3.54
N LEU A 733 3.29 22.37 -4.28
CA LEU A 733 3.13 22.74 -5.70
C LEU A 733 3.01 24.25 -5.93
N GLU A 734 2.35 24.96 -5.03
CA GLU A 734 2.13 26.41 -5.12
C GLU A 734 3.36 27.23 -4.70
N ARG A 735 4.06 26.77 -3.66
CA ARG A 735 5.11 27.55 -2.96
C ARG A 735 6.52 27.05 -3.25
N GLY A 736 6.66 25.89 -3.89
CA GLY A 736 7.92 25.16 -4.01
C GLY A 736 8.21 24.29 -2.78
N MET A 737 9.37 23.63 -2.79
CA MET A 737 9.80 22.78 -1.68
C MET A 737 10.00 23.61 -0.39
N GLN A 738 9.50 23.12 0.74
CA GLN A 738 9.64 23.78 2.06
C GLN A 738 11.10 23.91 2.52
N TRP A 739 11.99 23.09 1.97
CA TRP A 739 13.38 22.93 2.41
C TRP A 739 14.38 23.69 1.54
N ARG A 740 15.54 24.00 2.13
CA ARG A 740 16.57 24.84 1.51
C ARG A 740 17.57 24.02 0.70
N ALA A 741 18.22 24.69 -0.25
CA ALA A 741 19.32 24.13 -1.01
C ALA A 741 20.58 23.95 -0.15
N VAL A 742 21.38 22.93 -0.46
CA VAL A 742 22.66 22.67 0.25
C VAL A 742 23.66 23.83 0.12
N SER A 743 23.58 24.67 -0.93
CA SER A 743 24.44 25.86 -1.07
C SER A 743 24.35 26.83 0.12
N ASP A 744 23.27 26.76 0.90
CA ASP A 744 23.06 27.57 2.11
C ASP A 744 23.68 26.93 3.36
N ARG A 745 24.22 25.72 3.25
CA ARG A 745 25.01 25.02 4.27
C ARG A 745 26.43 25.55 4.17
N GLY A 746 26.83 26.44 5.07
CA GLY A 746 28.19 27.00 5.08
C GLY A 746 29.24 25.88 5.06
N HIS A 747 30.02 25.83 3.97
CA HIS A 747 31.13 24.93 3.67
C HIS A 747 30.92 23.43 3.99
N ASP A 748 30.85 22.64 2.92
CA ASP A 748 31.20 21.23 2.91
C ASP A 748 32.52 21.01 3.65
N ALA A 749 32.43 20.53 4.88
CA ALA A 749 33.52 19.74 5.41
C ALA A 749 33.43 18.39 4.69
N GLY A 750 34.40 18.13 3.81
CA GLY A 750 34.65 16.80 3.29
C GLY A 750 34.79 15.86 4.48
N TYR A 751 33.81 15.00 4.68
CA TYR A 751 33.86 13.98 5.71
C TYR A 751 34.04 12.65 5.00
N ASP A 752 35.30 12.26 4.86
CA ASP A 752 35.68 10.88 4.71
C ASP A 752 35.06 10.11 5.89
N GLY A 753 34.37 9.00 5.64
CA GLY A 753 33.70 8.23 6.68
C GLY A 753 34.71 7.82 7.74
N GLU A 754 34.71 8.48 8.91
CA GLU A 754 35.69 8.15 9.94
C GLU A 754 35.48 6.69 10.37
N PRO A 755 36.53 5.84 10.27
CA PRO A 755 36.40 4.42 10.55
C PRO A 755 36.11 4.20 12.04
N VAL A 756 35.24 3.24 12.35
CA VAL A 756 35.06 2.77 13.73
C VAL A 756 35.92 1.53 13.96
N ASN A 757 36.82 1.61 14.94
CA ASN A 757 37.64 0.48 15.38
C ASN A 757 36.81 -0.46 16.27
N ASP A 758 35.92 -1.27 15.67
CA ASP A 758 35.26 -2.39 16.38
C ASP A 758 35.12 -3.63 15.48
N ILE A 759 36.13 -3.86 14.64
CA ILE A 759 36.22 -5.01 13.74
C ILE A 759 36.65 -6.23 14.58
N PRO A 760 36.11 -7.45 14.35
CA PRO A 760 36.75 -8.68 14.83
C PRO A 760 38.25 -8.71 14.45
N PRO A 761 39.10 -9.48 15.16
CA PRO A 761 40.55 -9.42 14.99
C PRO A 761 40.94 -9.41 13.52
N ALA A 762 41.89 -8.53 13.16
CA ALA A 762 42.42 -8.38 11.79
C ALA A 762 42.82 -9.72 11.13
N GLU A 763 43.02 -10.77 11.93
CA GLU A 763 43.27 -12.15 11.51
C GLU A 763 42.10 -12.85 10.78
N MET A 764 40.87 -12.32 10.81
CA MET A 764 39.70 -12.93 10.13
C MET A 764 39.33 -12.30 8.78
N ILE A 765 40.01 -11.23 8.37
CA ILE A 765 39.77 -10.58 7.07
C ILE A 765 40.99 -10.91 6.19
N PRO A 766 40.92 -11.90 5.29
CA PRO A 766 41.98 -12.04 4.29
C PRO A 766 42.03 -10.75 3.48
N ASP A 767 43.24 -10.29 3.14
CA ASP A 767 43.46 -9.29 2.10
C ASP A 767 42.68 -9.75 0.87
N TYR A 768 41.51 -9.18 0.63
CA TYR A 768 40.72 -9.53 -0.54
C TYR A 768 41.46 -8.95 -1.73
N PRO A 769 41.97 -9.78 -2.66
CA PRO A 769 42.34 -9.24 -3.95
C PRO A 769 41.04 -8.68 -4.53
N VAL A 770 41.07 -7.41 -4.93
CA VAL A 770 40.15 -6.87 -5.93
C VAL A 770 40.01 -7.98 -6.97
N LYS A 771 38.81 -8.54 -7.16
CA LYS A 771 38.59 -9.47 -8.27
C LYS A 771 39.09 -8.71 -9.50
N LYS A 772 40.24 -9.13 -10.05
CA LYS A 772 40.58 -8.74 -11.42
C LYS A 772 39.33 -9.07 -12.22
N PRO A 773 38.85 -8.15 -13.09
CA PRO A 773 37.71 -8.46 -13.94
C PRO A 773 37.98 -9.84 -14.54
N ALA A 774 37.16 -10.83 -14.21
CA ALA A 774 37.10 -11.98 -15.09
C ALA A 774 36.82 -11.37 -16.46
N GLU A 775 37.53 -11.82 -17.50
CA GLU A 775 37.10 -11.56 -18.86
C GLU A 775 35.68 -12.11 -18.97
N VAL A 776 34.70 -11.25 -18.68
CA VAL A 776 33.33 -11.44 -19.08
C VAL A 776 33.44 -11.29 -20.58
N THR A 777 33.61 -12.41 -21.27
CA THR A 777 33.37 -12.47 -22.71
C THR A 777 32.04 -11.78 -22.93
N PRO A 778 31.99 -10.67 -23.69
CA PRO A 778 30.76 -9.97 -23.95
C PRO A 778 29.75 -10.99 -24.44
N LYS A 779 28.59 -11.10 -23.79
CA LYS A 779 27.46 -11.78 -24.43
C LYS A 779 27.30 -11.10 -25.80
N PRO A 780 27.29 -11.85 -26.91
CA PRO A 780 27.07 -11.26 -28.22
C PRO A 780 25.77 -10.47 -28.19
N PRO A 781 25.66 -9.36 -28.94
CA PRO A 781 24.45 -8.55 -28.98
C PRO A 781 23.31 -9.44 -29.47
N GLN A 782 22.47 -9.90 -28.53
CA GLN A 782 21.17 -10.44 -28.90
C GLN A 782 20.31 -9.25 -29.30
N ASP A 783 19.66 -9.39 -30.44
CA ASP A 783 18.67 -8.43 -30.94
C ASP A 783 17.81 -7.91 -29.79
N ALA A 784 17.69 -6.59 -29.72
CA ALA A 784 17.12 -5.84 -28.60
C ALA A 784 15.65 -6.20 -28.30
N ALA A 785 15.44 -7.34 -27.66
CA ALA A 785 14.38 -7.51 -26.69
C ALA A 785 14.95 -7.06 -25.36
N VAL A 786 14.35 -6.03 -24.76
CA VAL A 786 14.65 -5.57 -23.39
C VAL A 786 14.41 -6.75 -22.44
N SER A 787 15.44 -7.56 -22.18
CA SER A 787 15.39 -8.59 -21.15
C SER A 787 15.67 -7.90 -19.82
N LEU A 788 14.63 -7.82 -18.98
CA LEU A 788 14.74 -7.19 -17.67
C LEU A 788 15.53 -8.09 -16.71
N PRO A 789 16.43 -7.53 -15.87
CA PRO A 789 17.14 -8.30 -14.86
C PRO A 789 16.17 -8.96 -13.87
N VAL A 790 16.51 -10.16 -13.42
CA VAL A 790 15.87 -10.78 -12.25
C VAL A 790 16.59 -10.26 -11.01
N TYR A 791 16.04 -9.22 -10.39
CA TYR A 791 16.68 -8.39 -9.35
C TYR A 791 16.92 -9.07 -7.98
N TRP A 792 16.81 -10.39 -7.86
CA TRP A 792 16.75 -11.10 -6.57
C TRP A 792 17.40 -12.49 -6.60
N GLN A 793 18.52 -12.65 -7.31
CA GLN A 793 19.36 -13.85 -7.16
C GLN A 793 20.47 -13.54 -6.16
N ASP A 794 20.34 -14.10 -4.95
CA ASP A 794 21.42 -14.10 -3.95
C ASP A 794 22.34 -15.33 -4.15
#